data_AF-A0A102Y735-F1
#
_entry.id   AF-A0A102Y735-F1
#
_cell.length_a   1.000
_cell.length_b   1.000
_cell.length_c   1.000
_cell.angle_alpha   90.00
_cell.angle_beta   90.00
_cell.angle_gamma   90.00
#
_symmetry.space_group_name_H-M   'P 1'
#
loop_
_entity.id
_entity.type
_entity.pdbx_description
1 polymer ?
#
loop_
_entity_poly.entity_id
_entity_poly.type
_entity_poly.pdbx_seq_one_letter_code
_entity_poly.pdbx_strand_id
1 'polypeptide(L)'
;MARGLAAAGLCAAAQVAHAVPADAQIDLKVLVLASQQAGNSPELQATQSILDRLGVPYSIYNYDTNNPTLPPLEAGDHAMYQGIIMPISDARYMNPFSGGALATTLARYQFKYNVRLASVYTWPGDTGCMQYVGFRDTSSSPLDTTLTATGKTLFPYMNAGTSTTNPLTVQNAWTYFMSPASPLPAGTTTTTQIQATASNGTTYSVASTCLFGNTTPLAGDSTSREIMAVSFDNNPYLMHSMTLSYGLVNWVTRGLFVGVRHVYMDPQVDDLGIPDEIYPYAQSDSTGNWYDVRTGQTTSTSPPGQCPLGNPVGSTDPNTGTTACEYRMIGADFDNTMGWQDNANANTANAGALKFTMAFNGSGFGTAYGGQGFYPTTGTDTLSVETNANEFEFKWITHTYDHILLDPPFTTSASQVTTELQNNDNVAQTFGFERYNRTVIVTPEISGLYNATTLGALRQFGITVLVSDSSKPTPPVGTPGCPTNNNGVAWPLPPYNAGKVNCVNPNIFEIPRYATALFYNVSQPAEWVAEYNYFYGANGIDPTRWGTDQTYPQVLDHVSDTLVSYLLTYDLRPLMFHQSNLRMYSGTSFLLGDLLNAVLTKYNKYYKGLPIRSPYLSDAGTLAKQRLVFNSSNVAATLKPGVSITLSASRSDGQSVVVPVTGVTFGTVHETYGGQSNSTITLLPSTSYTTQITPAPAWQ
;
A
#
# COMPACT_ATOMS: atom_id res chain seq x y z
N MET A 1 4.82 47.71 -18.09
CA MET A 1 3.52 48.27 -18.52
C MET A 1 2.45 47.21 -18.32
N ALA A 2 1.36 47.59 -17.65
CA ALA A 2 0.08 46.89 -17.45
C ALA A 2 0.09 45.40 -17.06
N ARG A 3 0.13 45.15 -15.73
CA ARG A 3 -0.53 43.99 -15.11
C ARG A 3 -2.04 44.27 -15.09
N GLY A 4 -2.84 43.46 -15.75
CA GLY A 4 -4.30 43.57 -15.81
C GLY A 4 -4.99 42.44 -15.04
N LEU A 5 -5.91 42.82 -14.16
CA LEU A 5 -6.74 41.98 -13.31
C LEU A 5 -7.64 41.00 -14.10
N ALA A 6 -7.82 39.79 -13.57
CA ALA A 6 -9.00 38.92 -13.73
C ALA A 6 -8.92 37.81 -12.66
N ALA A 7 -9.93 37.43 -11.90
CA ALA A 7 -11.27 37.96 -11.67
C ALA A 7 -11.67 37.51 -10.25
N ALA A 8 -12.07 38.45 -9.40
CA ALA A 8 -12.87 38.17 -8.21
C ALA A 8 -14.34 38.18 -8.63
N GLY A 9 -15.10 37.19 -8.16
CA GLY A 9 -16.56 37.23 -8.13
C GLY A 9 -17.25 36.29 -9.09
N LEU A 10 -17.71 35.16 -8.57
CA LEU A 10 -19.11 34.74 -8.69
C LEU A 10 -19.44 33.75 -7.56
N CYS A 11 -19.68 34.30 -6.36
CA CYS A 11 -20.56 33.66 -5.40
C CYS A 11 -21.98 33.67 -5.97
N ALA A 12 -22.31 32.70 -6.80
CA ALA A 12 -23.70 32.30 -6.99
C ALA A 12 -23.97 31.20 -5.95
N ALA A 13 -24.29 31.61 -4.73
CA ALA A 13 -24.90 30.73 -3.75
C ALA A 13 -26.28 30.33 -4.28
N ALA A 14 -26.36 29.18 -4.95
CA ALA A 14 -27.60 28.42 -4.97
C ALA A 14 -27.80 27.91 -3.53
N GLN A 15 -28.57 28.65 -2.76
CA GLN A 15 -29.05 28.23 -1.45
C GLN A 15 -29.93 26.99 -1.61
N VAL A 16 -29.32 25.80 -1.58
CA VAL A 16 -29.98 24.62 -1.03
C VAL A 16 -29.33 24.42 0.33
N ALA A 17 -29.80 25.17 1.32
CA ALA A 17 -29.36 24.97 2.69
C ALA A 17 -29.91 23.61 3.14
N HIS A 18 -29.08 22.56 3.07
CA HIS A 18 -29.34 21.29 3.74
C HIS A 18 -29.31 21.55 5.24
N ALA A 19 -30.48 21.49 5.88
CA ALA A 19 -30.60 21.66 7.31
C ALA A 19 -30.48 20.28 7.96
N VAL A 20 -29.36 20.02 8.62
CA VAL A 20 -29.27 19.01 9.69
C VAL A 20 -29.86 19.66 10.95
N PRO A 21 -30.49 18.94 11.89
CA PRO A 21 -30.90 19.52 13.17
C PRO A 21 -29.75 20.29 13.84
N ALA A 22 -30.03 21.47 14.40
CA ALA A 22 -28.99 22.40 14.85
C ALA A 22 -28.16 21.86 16.03
N ASP A 23 -28.72 20.92 16.78
CA ASP A 23 -28.12 20.20 17.89
C ASP A 23 -27.68 18.78 17.53
N ALA A 24 -27.77 18.39 16.25
CA ALA A 24 -27.37 17.07 15.80
C ALA A 24 -25.90 16.79 16.10
N GLN A 25 -25.66 15.54 16.47
CA GLN A 25 -24.34 14.95 16.61
C GLN A 25 -24.22 13.79 15.63
N ILE A 26 -23.10 13.68 14.92
CA ILE A 26 -22.87 12.63 13.93
C ILE A 26 -21.53 11.98 14.24
N ASP A 27 -21.53 10.69 14.57
CA ASP A 27 -20.28 9.95 14.73
C ASP A 27 -19.61 9.76 13.37
N LEU A 28 -18.31 10.07 13.29
CA LEU A 28 -17.49 9.87 12.10
C LEU A 28 -17.11 8.39 11.95
N LYS A 29 -18.14 7.54 11.85
CA LYS A 29 -18.08 6.08 11.79
C LYS A 29 -18.96 5.57 10.65
N VAL A 30 -18.49 4.56 9.93
CA VAL A 30 -19.23 3.95 8.82
C VAL A 30 -19.98 2.69 9.29
N LEU A 31 -21.23 2.53 8.88
CA LEU A 31 -21.96 1.27 9.03
C LEU A 31 -21.79 0.42 7.76
N VAL A 32 -21.25 -0.79 7.92
CA VAL A 32 -21.21 -1.81 6.87
C VAL A 32 -22.37 -2.77 7.09
N LEU A 33 -23.39 -2.72 6.24
CA LEU A 33 -24.54 -3.65 6.29
C LEU A 33 -24.26 -4.84 5.38
N ALA A 34 -23.92 -5.99 5.96
CA ALA A 34 -23.59 -7.21 5.24
C ALA A 34 -24.62 -8.32 5.53
N SER A 35 -24.97 -9.09 4.50
CA SER A 35 -25.83 -10.26 4.67
C SER A 35 -25.04 -11.40 5.34
N GLN A 36 -25.63 -12.07 6.34
CA GLN A 36 -25.03 -13.27 6.93
C GLN A 36 -24.80 -14.38 5.90
N GLN A 37 -25.70 -14.50 4.91
CA GLN A 37 -25.57 -15.49 3.83
C GLN A 37 -24.42 -15.17 2.87
N ALA A 38 -24.06 -13.89 2.74
CA ALA A 38 -22.88 -13.49 1.96
C ALA A 38 -21.57 -13.90 2.65
N GLY A 39 -21.60 -14.16 3.97
CA GLY A 39 -20.44 -14.63 4.73
C GLY A 39 -19.23 -13.71 4.54
N ASN A 40 -18.09 -14.30 4.19
CA ASN A 40 -16.84 -13.58 3.90
C ASN A 40 -16.71 -13.28 2.39
N SER A 41 -17.69 -12.60 1.80
CA SER A 41 -17.70 -12.33 0.35
C SER A 41 -16.52 -11.43 -0.08
N PRO A 42 -16.07 -11.53 -1.34
CA PRO A 42 -15.03 -10.64 -1.88
C PRO A 42 -15.34 -9.14 -1.73
N GLU A 43 -16.60 -8.75 -1.85
CA GLU A 43 -17.06 -7.35 -1.76
C GLU A 43 -16.96 -6.84 -0.31
N LEU A 44 -17.27 -7.71 0.65
CA LEU A 44 -17.10 -7.38 2.07
C LEU A 44 -15.61 -7.23 2.39
N GLN A 45 -14.76 -8.14 1.91
CA GLN A 45 -13.31 -8.04 2.07
C GLN A 45 -12.75 -6.78 1.41
N ALA A 46 -13.23 -6.40 0.21
CA ALA A 46 -12.82 -5.18 -0.47
C ALA A 46 -13.20 -3.93 0.34
N THR A 47 -14.43 -3.91 0.89
CA THR A 47 -14.93 -2.83 1.74
C THR A 47 -14.11 -2.70 3.03
N GLN A 48 -13.86 -3.82 3.73
CA GLN A 48 -13.04 -3.82 4.94
C GLN A 48 -11.62 -3.36 4.62
N SER A 49 -11.01 -3.89 3.56
CA SER A 49 -9.62 -3.58 3.20
C SER A 49 -9.40 -2.08 2.97
N ILE A 50 -10.32 -1.37 2.29
CA ILE A 50 -10.15 0.07 2.10
C ILE A 50 -10.36 0.88 3.39
N LEU A 51 -11.37 0.52 4.20
CA LEU A 51 -11.61 1.18 5.49
C LEU A 51 -10.40 0.96 6.42
N ASP A 52 -9.87 -0.26 6.47
CA ASP A 52 -8.67 -0.62 7.21
C ASP A 52 -7.40 0.02 6.65
N ARG A 53 -7.27 0.26 5.34
CA ARG A 53 -6.09 0.96 4.80
C ARG A 53 -6.10 2.44 5.17
N LEU A 54 -7.27 3.09 5.06
CA LEU A 54 -7.45 4.50 5.40
C LEU A 54 -7.49 4.75 6.92
N GLY A 55 -7.89 3.75 7.72
CA GLY A 55 -8.11 3.90 9.16
C GLY A 55 -9.46 4.50 9.52
N VAL A 56 -10.46 4.37 8.65
CA VAL A 56 -11.83 4.84 8.90
C VAL A 56 -12.49 3.93 9.95
N PRO A 57 -13.00 4.46 11.08
CA PRO A 57 -13.76 3.68 12.03
C PRO A 57 -15.05 3.12 11.39
N TYR A 58 -15.34 1.83 11.58
CA TYR A 58 -16.56 1.21 11.09
C TYR A 58 -17.15 0.15 12.03
N SER A 59 -18.42 -0.17 11.83
CA SER A 59 -19.09 -1.36 12.38
C SER A 59 -19.58 -2.23 11.24
N ILE A 60 -19.38 -3.55 11.32
CA ILE A 60 -20.09 -4.50 10.46
C ILE A 60 -21.33 -4.98 11.21
N TYR A 61 -22.50 -4.82 10.58
CA TYR A 61 -23.73 -5.45 11.02
C TYR A 61 -24.12 -6.55 10.04
N ASN A 62 -24.02 -7.79 10.52
CA ASN A 62 -24.37 -8.98 9.76
C ASN A 62 -25.85 -9.32 9.98
N TYR A 63 -26.71 -8.96 9.04
CA TYR A 63 -28.15 -9.20 9.14
C TYR A 63 -28.55 -10.59 8.61
N ASP A 64 -29.51 -11.22 9.28
CA ASP A 64 -30.15 -12.45 8.79
C ASP A 64 -31.06 -12.09 7.61
N THR A 65 -30.89 -12.75 6.47
CA THR A 65 -31.72 -12.50 5.29
C THR A 65 -33.11 -13.11 5.41
N ASN A 66 -33.33 -14.10 6.28
CA ASN A 66 -34.68 -14.64 6.52
C ASN A 66 -35.49 -13.73 7.44
N ASN A 67 -34.81 -13.00 8.33
CA ASN A 67 -35.42 -12.04 9.25
C ASN A 67 -34.56 -10.77 9.35
N PRO A 68 -34.58 -9.92 8.31
CA PRO A 68 -33.73 -8.74 8.24
C PRO A 68 -34.11 -7.73 9.33
N THR A 69 -33.10 -7.07 9.87
CA THR A 69 -33.21 -6.09 10.96
C THR A 69 -32.17 -5.00 10.78
N LEU A 70 -32.29 -3.90 11.53
CA LEU A 70 -31.29 -2.83 11.57
C LEU A 70 -30.66 -2.75 12.96
N PRO A 71 -29.37 -2.40 13.07
CA PRO A 71 -28.81 -1.95 14.34
C PRO A 71 -29.42 -0.60 14.73
N PRO A 72 -29.26 -0.15 15.99
CA PRO A 72 -29.55 1.23 16.35
C PRO A 72 -28.80 2.21 15.43
N LEU A 73 -29.53 3.12 14.79
CA LEU A 73 -28.97 4.12 13.89
C LEU A 73 -28.77 5.48 14.58
N GLU A 74 -29.62 5.78 15.56
CA GLU A 74 -29.60 7.05 16.29
C GLU A 74 -30.05 6.88 17.75
N ALA A 75 -29.69 7.85 18.59
CA ALA A 75 -30.22 8.03 19.94
C ALA A 75 -30.57 9.51 20.16
N GLY A 76 -31.86 9.86 20.12
CA GLY A 76 -32.29 11.26 20.10
C GLY A 76 -31.86 11.94 18.80
N ASP A 77 -31.05 13.00 18.91
CA ASP A 77 -30.45 13.72 17.77
C ASP A 77 -28.97 13.37 17.55
N HIS A 78 -28.53 12.22 18.08
CA HIS A 78 -27.20 11.67 17.86
C HIS A 78 -27.28 10.53 16.84
N ALA A 79 -26.77 10.77 15.63
CA ALA A 79 -26.51 9.79 14.59
C ALA A 79 -25.27 8.96 14.89
N MET A 80 -25.42 7.63 14.92
CA MET A 80 -24.34 6.69 15.24
C MET A 80 -23.38 6.44 14.06
N TYR A 81 -23.75 6.87 12.85
CA TYR A 81 -22.96 6.62 11.63
C TYR A 81 -23.07 7.76 10.61
N GLN A 82 -21.94 8.26 10.11
CA GLN A 82 -21.91 9.29 9.08
C GLN A 82 -22.18 8.77 7.65
N GLY A 83 -22.06 7.46 7.44
CA GLY A 83 -22.12 6.83 6.13
C GLY A 83 -22.49 5.36 6.23
N ILE A 84 -23.15 4.84 5.20
CA ILE A 84 -23.55 3.43 5.12
C ILE A 84 -22.95 2.82 3.85
N ILE A 85 -22.28 1.68 3.98
CA ILE A 85 -21.80 0.88 2.86
C ILE A 85 -22.48 -0.48 2.87
N MET A 86 -23.00 -0.91 1.73
CA MET A 86 -23.49 -2.25 1.49
C MET A 86 -22.51 -2.96 0.55
N PRO A 87 -21.80 -4.01 1.00
CA PRO A 87 -20.97 -4.82 0.11
C PRO A 87 -21.75 -5.36 -1.09
N ILE A 88 -22.98 -5.83 -0.82
CA ILE A 88 -23.93 -6.31 -1.82
C ILE A 88 -25.27 -5.64 -1.54
N SER A 89 -25.96 -5.16 -2.57
CA SER A 89 -27.26 -4.50 -2.43
C SER A 89 -28.33 -5.43 -1.87
N ASP A 90 -29.34 -4.82 -1.24
CA ASP A 90 -30.59 -5.49 -0.89
C ASP A 90 -31.72 -4.46 -0.88
N ALA A 91 -32.74 -4.69 -1.73
CA ALA A 91 -33.89 -3.81 -1.88
C ALA A 91 -34.59 -3.48 -0.56
N ARG A 92 -34.56 -4.40 0.42
CA ARG A 92 -35.20 -4.25 1.74
C ARG A 92 -34.57 -3.15 2.59
N TYR A 93 -33.37 -2.70 2.24
CA TYR A 93 -32.67 -1.60 2.88
C TYR A 93 -32.55 -0.37 1.99
N MET A 94 -32.45 -0.56 0.67
CA MET A 94 -32.17 0.53 -0.28
C MET A 94 -33.42 1.19 -0.89
N ASN A 95 -34.52 0.44 -1.05
CA ASN A 95 -35.70 0.89 -1.78
C ASN A 95 -36.90 1.13 -0.83
N PRO A 96 -37.16 2.37 -0.37
CA PRO A 96 -38.27 2.65 0.54
C PRO A 96 -39.65 2.58 -0.14
N PHE A 97 -39.72 2.41 -1.46
CA PHE A 97 -40.98 2.34 -2.22
C PHE A 97 -41.53 0.92 -2.30
N SER A 98 -40.67 -0.10 -2.16
CA SER A 98 -41.06 -1.52 -2.21
C SER A 98 -40.36 -2.43 -1.19
N GLY A 99 -39.28 -1.97 -0.55
CA GLY A 99 -38.46 -2.73 0.41
C GLY A 99 -39.00 -2.76 1.84
N GLY A 100 -40.12 -2.08 2.11
CA GLY A 100 -40.80 -2.11 3.40
C GLY A 100 -40.14 -1.25 4.49
N ALA A 101 -40.46 -1.57 5.75
CA ALA A 101 -40.19 -0.68 6.90
C ALA A 101 -38.70 -0.41 7.16
N LEU A 102 -37.80 -1.36 6.87
CA LEU A 102 -36.36 -1.18 7.06
C LEU A 102 -35.81 -0.14 6.09
N ALA A 103 -36.14 -0.25 4.79
CA ALA A 103 -35.77 0.75 3.80
C ALA A 103 -36.36 2.13 4.10
N THR A 104 -37.61 2.19 4.59
CA THR A 104 -38.20 3.45 5.06
C THR A 104 -37.39 4.03 6.23
N THR A 105 -37.02 3.20 7.22
CA THR A 105 -36.23 3.62 8.39
C THR A 105 -34.86 4.17 7.98
N LEU A 106 -34.15 3.48 7.09
CA LEU A 106 -32.88 3.97 6.55
C LEU A 106 -33.07 5.27 5.75
N ALA A 107 -34.07 5.36 4.88
CA ALA A 107 -34.33 6.58 4.13
C ALA A 107 -34.63 7.77 5.06
N ARG A 108 -35.38 7.55 6.15
CA ARG A 108 -35.63 8.57 7.18
C ARG A 108 -34.34 9.02 7.88
N TYR A 109 -33.47 8.08 8.25
CA TYR A 109 -32.16 8.39 8.82
C TYR A 109 -31.31 9.23 7.85
N GLN A 110 -31.29 8.86 6.57
CA GLN A 110 -30.60 9.63 5.53
C GLN A 110 -31.15 11.05 5.37
N PHE A 111 -32.48 11.25 5.36
CA PHE A 111 -33.07 12.59 5.28
C PHE A 111 -32.75 13.42 6.53
N LYS A 112 -32.88 12.85 7.74
CA LYS A 112 -32.66 13.57 9.01
C LYS A 112 -31.20 14.04 9.17
N TYR A 113 -30.23 13.17 8.89
CA TYR A 113 -28.80 13.46 9.14
C TYR A 113 -27.97 13.69 7.88
N ASN A 114 -28.61 13.74 6.71
CA ASN A 114 -27.95 13.84 5.43
C ASN A 114 -26.91 12.71 5.22
N VAL A 115 -27.19 11.49 5.69
CA VAL A 115 -26.26 10.35 5.55
C VAL A 115 -26.34 9.76 4.14
N ARG A 116 -25.18 9.44 3.54
CA ARG A 116 -25.09 8.75 2.24
C ARG A 116 -25.07 7.24 2.42
N LEU A 117 -25.63 6.52 1.44
CA LEU A 117 -25.54 5.07 1.33
C LEU A 117 -24.87 4.69 0.01
N ALA A 118 -23.83 3.87 0.04
CA ALA A 118 -23.22 3.30 -1.16
C ALA A 118 -23.39 1.78 -1.18
N SER A 119 -23.81 1.23 -2.30
CA SER A 119 -23.72 -0.21 -2.57
C SER A 119 -22.60 -0.47 -3.57
N VAL A 120 -21.63 -1.30 -3.18
CA VAL A 120 -20.43 -1.57 -3.99
C VAL A 120 -20.57 -2.80 -4.88
N TYR A 121 -21.66 -3.54 -4.77
CA TYR A 121 -22.11 -4.49 -5.79
C TYR A 121 -23.63 -4.52 -5.83
N THR A 122 -24.21 -3.95 -6.88
CA THR A 122 -25.63 -3.59 -6.91
C THR A 122 -26.38 -4.36 -7.97
N TRP A 123 -27.41 -5.10 -7.55
CA TRP A 123 -28.50 -5.46 -8.42
C TRP A 123 -29.31 -4.18 -8.75
N PRO A 124 -29.43 -3.77 -10.02
CA PRO A 124 -29.88 -2.42 -10.36
C PRO A 124 -31.25 -2.04 -9.76
N GLY A 125 -32.20 -2.98 -9.73
CA GLY A 125 -33.55 -2.76 -9.22
C GLY A 125 -33.63 -2.51 -7.70
N ASP A 126 -32.62 -2.92 -6.93
CA ASP A 126 -32.61 -2.77 -5.47
C ASP A 126 -32.55 -1.31 -5.02
N THR A 127 -32.09 -0.43 -5.91
CA THR A 127 -31.98 1.01 -5.63
C THR A 127 -33.33 1.74 -5.64
N GLY A 128 -34.32 1.21 -6.36
CA GLY A 128 -35.58 1.90 -6.66
C GLY A 128 -35.50 3.05 -7.67
N CYS A 129 -34.30 3.40 -8.16
CA CYS A 129 -34.08 4.47 -9.15
C CYS A 129 -33.41 3.98 -10.44
N MET A 130 -32.79 2.80 -10.41
CA MET A 130 -32.16 2.17 -11.57
C MET A 130 -32.94 0.90 -11.95
N GLN A 131 -32.84 0.50 -13.22
CA GLN A 131 -33.37 -0.76 -13.73
C GLN A 131 -32.29 -1.52 -14.50
N TYR A 132 -32.41 -2.86 -14.46
CA TYR A 132 -31.50 -3.77 -15.14
C TYR A 132 -31.77 -3.75 -16.65
N VAL A 133 -30.71 -3.63 -17.44
CA VAL A 133 -30.80 -3.63 -18.92
C VAL A 133 -29.84 -4.61 -19.60
N GLY A 134 -29.05 -5.35 -18.82
CA GLY A 134 -28.12 -6.37 -19.33
C GLY A 134 -26.99 -6.66 -18.36
N PHE A 135 -26.11 -7.58 -18.74
CA PHE A 135 -24.90 -7.92 -17.98
C PHE A 135 -23.72 -8.24 -18.89
N ARG A 136 -22.53 -8.38 -18.30
CA ARG A 136 -21.33 -8.95 -18.89
C ARG A 136 -20.52 -9.68 -17.82
N ASP A 137 -20.07 -10.90 -18.13
CA ASP A 137 -18.97 -11.54 -17.44
C ASP A 137 -17.65 -11.03 -18.03
N THR A 138 -16.78 -10.45 -17.20
CA THR A 138 -15.54 -9.82 -17.65
C THR A 138 -14.31 -10.71 -17.49
N SER A 139 -14.48 -12.00 -17.17
CA SER A 139 -13.37 -12.95 -16.99
C SER A 139 -12.58 -13.19 -18.29
N SER A 140 -13.28 -13.40 -19.41
CA SER A 140 -12.69 -13.60 -20.75
C SER A 140 -12.93 -12.44 -21.71
N SER A 141 -13.68 -11.42 -21.28
CA SER A 141 -14.04 -10.26 -22.10
C SER A 141 -14.06 -9.00 -21.23
N PRO A 142 -12.86 -8.45 -20.92
CA PRO A 142 -12.73 -7.25 -20.10
C PRO A 142 -13.63 -6.12 -20.59
N LEU A 143 -14.18 -5.35 -19.66
CA LEU A 143 -15.09 -4.25 -19.94
C LEU A 143 -14.38 -2.92 -19.72
N ASP A 144 -14.06 -2.22 -20.80
CA ASP A 144 -13.57 -0.86 -20.71
C ASP A 144 -14.69 0.10 -20.29
N THR A 145 -14.42 0.87 -19.24
CA THR A 145 -15.35 1.85 -18.68
C THR A 145 -14.75 3.26 -18.74
N THR A 146 -15.63 4.27 -18.77
CA THR A 146 -15.25 5.68 -18.74
C THR A 146 -16.01 6.43 -17.65
N LEU A 147 -15.32 7.38 -17.01
CA LEU A 147 -15.89 8.36 -16.11
C LEU A 147 -16.64 9.42 -16.92
N THR A 148 -17.87 9.71 -16.53
CA THR A 148 -18.61 10.87 -17.03
C THR A 148 -18.02 12.18 -16.49
N ALA A 149 -18.55 13.34 -16.90
CA ALA A 149 -18.10 14.62 -16.34
C ALA A 149 -18.27 14.69 -14.81
N THR A 150 -19.39 14.16 -14.29
CA THR A 150 -19.62 14.06 -12.85
C THR A 150 -18.73 13.01 -12.21
N GLY A 151 -18.50 11.87 -12.89
CA GLY A 151 -17.57 10.85 -12.43
C GLY A 151 -16.15 11.39 -12.24
N LYS A 152 -15.65 12.20 -13.17
CA LYS A 152 -14.34 12.87 -13.07
C LYS A 152 -14.26 13.84 -11.88
N THR A 153 -15.39 14.45 -11.51
CA THR A 153 -15.46 15.33 -10.33
C THR A 153 -15.45 14.52 -9.04
N LEU A 154 -16.07 13.34 -9.04
CA LEU A 154 -16.15 12.44 -7.89
C LEU A 154 -14.84 11.67 -7.65
N PHE A 155 -14.11 11.36 -8.72
CA PHE A 155 -12.82 10.66 -8.70
C PHE A 155 -11.69 11.55 -9.26
N PRO A 156 -11.39 12.71 -8.66
CA PRO A 156 -10.48 13.70 -9.25
C PRO A 156 -9.01 13.23 -9.31
N TYR A 157 -8.67 12.20 -8.53
CA TYR A 157 -7.34 11.59 -8.47
C TYR A 157 -7.11 10.53 -9.55
N MET A 158 -8.16 10.10 -10.27
CA MET A 158 -8.04 9.05 -11.28
C MET A 158 -7.59 9.61 -12.63
N ASN A 159 -6.68 8.89 -13.29
CA ASN A 159 -6.38 9.04 -14.70
C ASN A 159 -7.09 7.97 -15.55
N ALA A 160 -7.22 6.75 -15.02
CA ALA A 160 -7.97 5.67 -15.66
C ALA A 160 -9.47 6.03 -15.74
N GLY A 161 -10.07 5.69 -16.88
CA GLY A 161 -11.46 6.00 -17.19
C GLY A 161 -11.68 7.43 -17.69
N THR A 162 -10.67 8.29 -17.74
CA THR A 162 -10.87 9.69 -18.16
C THR A 162 -11.09 9.87 -19.66
N SER A 163 -10.71 8.89 -20.48
CA SER A 163 -10.94 8.83 -21.93
C SER A 163 -11.12 7.39 -22.39
N THR A 164 -11.57 7.20 -23.64
CA THR A 164 -11.60 5.89 -24.29
C THR A 164 -10.21 5.35 -24.64
N THR A 165 -9.19 6.21 -24.66
CA THR A 165 -7.79 5.81 -24.89
C THR A 165 -7.07 5.41 -23.59
N ASN A 166 -7.61 5.78 -22.42
CA ASN A 166 -7.17 5.30 -21.11
C ASN A 166 -8.39 4.88 -20.27
N PRO A 167 -9.10 3.81 -20.66
CA PRO A 167 -10.27 3.35 -19.94
C PRO A 167 -9.90 2.79 -18.56
N LEU A 168 -10.88 2.73 -17.66
CA LEU A 168 -10.78 1.87 -16.48
C LEU A 168 -11.36 0.52 -16.89
N THR A 169 -10.49 -0.46 -17.12
CA THR A 169 -10.90 -1.82 -17.46
C THR A 169 -11.41 -2.54 -16.21
N VAL A 170 -12.66 -2.98 -16.25
CA VAL A 170 -13.25 -3.91 -15.29
C VAL A 170 -13.02 -5.33 -15.81
N GLN A 171 -12.34 -6.16 -15.01
CA GLN A 171 -11.93 -7.51 -15.38
C GLN A 171 -12.11 -8.46 -14.20
N ASN A 172 -12.40 -9.73 -14.50
CA ASN A 172 -12.65 -10.79 -13.50
C ASN A 172 -13.77 -10.44 -12.51
N ALA A 173 -14.81 -9.79 -13.01
CA ALA A 173 -15.98 -9.36 -12.26
C ALA A 173 -17.26 -9.56 -13.09
N TRP A 174 -18.33 -10.02 -12.46
CA TRP A 174 -19.66 -9.93 -13.03
C TRP A 174 -20.12 -8.46 -13.02
N THR A 175 -20.68 -7.98 -14.14
CA THR A 175 -21.07 -6.58 -14.29
C THR A 175 -22.49 -6.46 -14.83
N TYR A 176 -23.36 -5.71 -14.17
CA TYR A 176 -24.68 -5.35 -14.66
C TYR A 176 -24.66 -3.97 -15.32
N PHE A 177 -25.37 -3.84 -16.43
CA PHE A 177 -25.68 -2.56 -17.07
C PHE A 177 -27.00 -2.00 -16.51
N MET A 178 -27.02 -0.69 -16.30
CA MET A 178 -28.13 0.02 -15.68
C MET A 178 -28.61 1.17 -16.54
N SER A 179 -29.93 1.41 -16.50
CA SER A 179 -30.55 2.66 -16.94
C SER A 179 -31.45 3.23 -15.82
N PRO A 180 -31.82 4.52 -15.87
CA PRO A 180 -32.81 5.05 -14.93
C PRO A 180 -34.12 4.27 -15.02
N ALA A 181 -34.75 3.98 -13.88
CA ALA A 181 -36.03 3.29 -13.83
C ALA A 181 -37.12 4.08 -14.57
N SER A 182 -38.10 3.39 -15.16
CA SER A 182 -39.24 4.02 -15.84
C SER A 182 -40.55 3.41 -15.33
N PRO A 183 -41.38 4.19 -14.60
CA PRO A 183 -41.16 5.57 -14.17
C PRO A 183 -40.11 5.70 -13.05
N LEU A 184 -39.49 6.87 -12.92
CA LEU A 184 -38.70 7.22 -11.74
C LEU A 184 -39.62 7.60 -10.57
N PRO A 185 -39.23 7.32 -9.30
CA PRO A 185 -39.96 7.85 -8.15
C PRO A 185 -40.01 9.38 -8.17
N ALA A 186 -41.11 9.95 -7.67
CA ALA A 186 -41.34 11.39 -7.71
C ALA A 186 -40.19 12.18 -7.06
N GLY A 187 -39.76 13.27 -7.71
CA GLY A 187 -38.65 14.11 -7.22
C GLY A 187 -37.27 13.44 -7.27
N THR A 188 -37.12 12.30 -7.94
CA THR A 188 -35.84 11.58 -8.03
C THR A 188 -35.09 11.90 -9.31
N THR A 189 -33.78 12.10 -9.20
CA THR A 189 -32.88 12.20 -10.35
C THR A 189 -31.76 11.16 -10.25
N THR A 190 -31.26 10.72 -11.40
CA THR A 190 -30.15 9.77 -11.52
C THR A 190 -29.00 10.43 -12.25
N THR A 191 -27.77 10.24 -11.78
CA THR A 191 -26.56 10.76 -12.44
C THR A 191 -25.56 9.64 -12.63
N THR A 192 -25.27 9.32 -13.89
CA THR A 192 -24.26 8.33 -14.26
C THR A 192 -22.87 8.83 -13.88
N GLN A 193 -22.12 8.05 -13.11
CA GLN A 193 -20.73 8.35 -12.75
C GLN A 193 -19.74 7.57 -13.63
N ILE A 194 -20.05 6.30 -13.90
CA ILE A 194 -19.26 5.42 -14.73
C ILE A 194 -20.17 4.76 -15.77
N GLN A 195 -19.72 4.74 -17.01
CA GLN A 195 -20.46 4.19 -18.14
C GLN A 195 -19.60 3.25 -18.97
N ALA A 196 -20.25 2.32 -19.66
CA ALA A 196 -19.59 1.37 -20.55
C ALA A 196 -20.52 0.97 -21.70
N THR A 197 -19.93 0.54 -22.82
CA THR A 197 -20.68 0.14 -24.02
C THR A 197 -20.94 -1.36 -24.01
N ALA A 198 -22.21 -1.74 -23.98
CA ALA A 198 -22.65 -3.12 -24.05
C ALA A 198 -22.42 -3.73 -25.45
N SER A 199 -22.59 -5.04 -25.58
CA SER A 199 -22.39 -5.77 -26.84
C SER A 199 -23.36 -5.35 -27.95
N ASN A 200 -24.50 -4.77 -27.59
CA ASN A 200 -25.47 -4.19 -28.52
C ASN A 200 -25.08 -2.79 -29.04
N GLY A 201 -23.89 -2.29 -28.69
CA GLY A 201 -23.38 -0.98 -29.09
C GLY A 201 -23.96 0.21 -28.29
N THR A 202 -24.85 -0.04 -27.34
CA THR A 202 -25.45 1.02 -26.50
C THR A 202 -24.59 1.25 -25.25
N THR A 203 -24.39 2.52 -24.91
CA THR A 203 -23.72 2.92 -23.66
C THR A 203 -24.72 2.98 -22.52
N TYR A 204 -24.41 2.27 -21.44
CA TYR A 204 -25.21 2.21 -20.22
C TYR A 204 -24.38 2.60 -19.00
N SER A 205 -25.06 2.88 -17.88
CA SER A 205 -24.38 3.09 -16.60
C SER A 205 -23.90 1.77 -16.01
N VAL A 206 -22.73 1.80 -15.38
CA VAL A 206 -22.22 0.74 -14.50
C VAL A 206 -21.87 1.26 -13.10
N ALA A 207 -21.94 2.58 -12.91
CA ALA A 207 -22.11 3.20 -11.60
C ALA A 207 -22.93 4.49 -11.72
N SER A 208 -23.87 4.71 -10.79
CA SER A 208 -24.75 5.88 -10.76
C SER A 208 -25.01 6.34 -9.33
N THR A 209 -25.26 7.64 -9.16
CA THR A 209 -25.85 8.19 -7.94
C THR A 209 -27.32 8.49 -8.18
N CYS A 210 -28.16 8.27 -7.17
CA CYS A 210 -29.55 8.69 -7.18
C CYS A 210 -29.81 9.68 -6.06
N LEU A 211 -30.44 10.80 -6.42
CA LEU A 211 -30.88 11.84 -5.52
C LEU A 211 -32.40 11.74 -5.40
N PHE A 212 -32.91 11.29 -4.26
CA PHE A 212 -34.35 11.18 -4.01
C PHE A 212 -34.83 12.43 -3.30
N GLY A 213 -35.81 13.11 -3.86
CA GLY A 213 -36.51 14.20 -3.18
C GLY A 213 -37.29 13.71 -1.96
N ASN A 214 -37.26 14.48 -0.89
CA ASN A 214 -38.07 14.23 0.31
C ASN A 214 -39.51 14.71 0.06
N THR A 215 -40.39 13.79 -0.35
CA THR A 215 -41.79 14.10 -0.67
C THR A 215 -42.68 14.24 0.57
N THR A 216 -42.18 13.85 1.75
CA THR A 216 -42.90 13.91 3.04
C THR A 216 -41.95 14.41 4.14
N PRO A 217 -41.44 15.65 4.04
CA PRO A 217 -40.42 16.14 4.96
C PRO A 217 -40.98 16.33 6.37
N LEU A 218 -40.21 15.90 7.37
CA LEU A 218 -40.41 16.28 8.77
C LEU A 218 -39.57 17.54 9.08
N ALA A 219 -39.89 18.20 10.19
CA ALA A 219 -39.13 19.37 10.63
C ALA A 219 -37.66 19.01 10.86
N GLY A 220 -36.75 19.76 10.22
CA GLY A 220 -35.30 19.54 10.32
C GLY A 220 -34.74 18.50 9.34
N ASP A 221 -35.55 17.93 8.43
CA ASP A 221 -35.04 17.04 7.39
C ASP A 221 -34.31 17.81 6.27
N SER A 222 -33.35 17.11 5.66
CA SER A 222 -32.84 17.45 4.33
C SER A 222 -33.94 17.30 3.26
N THR A 223 -33.85 18.13 2.23
CA THR A 223 -34.73 18.11 1.05
C THR A 223 -34.52 16.88 0.17
N SER A 224 -33.40 16.17 0.35
CA SER A 224 -33.05 15.01 -0.46
C SER A 224 -32.21 14.00 0.33
N ARG A 225 -32.12 12.78 -0.20
CA ARG A 225 -31.17 11.75 0.22
C ARG A 225 -30.43 11.20 -0.99
N GLU A 226 -29.22 10.71 -0.76
CA GLU A 226 -28.34 10.23 -1.82
C GLU A 226 -27.99 8.75 -1.62
N ILE A 227 -28.05 7.98 -2.71
CA ILE A 227 -27.43 6.66 -2.77
C ILE A 227 -26.48 6.55 -3.97
N MET A 228 -25.45 5.72 -3.85
CA MET A 228 -24.60 5.30 -4.97
C MET A 228 -24.77 3.81 -5.22
N ALA A 229 -24.88 3.45 -6.49
CA ALA A 229 -24.93 2.07 -6.96
C ALA A 229 -23.74 1.82 -7.88
N VAL A 230 -22.84 0.92 -7.48
CA VAL A 230 -21.81 0.32 -8.34
C VAL A 230 -22.27 -1.08 -8.69
N SER A 231 -22.31 -1.43 -9.97
CA SER A 231 -22.99 -2.63 -10.45
C SER A 231 -22.06 -3.70 -11.02
N PHE A 232 -20.78 -3.67 -10.66
CA PHE A 232 -19.81 -4.73 -10.93
C PHE A 232 -19.20 -5.26 -9.64
N ASP A 233 -18.82 -6.54 -9.64
CA ASP A 233 -18.20 -7.20 -8.48
C ASP A 233 -16.93 -6.46 -8.06
N ASN A 234 -16.69 -6.46 -6.74
CA ASN A 234 -15.51 -5.88 -6.15
C ASN A 234 -14.78 -6.90 -5.29
N ASN A 235 -13.45 -6.90 -5.39
CA ASN A 235 -12.57 -7.79 -4.65
C ASN A 235 -11.27 -7.03 -4.32
N PRO A 236 -10.66 -7.24 -3.14
CA PRO A 236 -9.47 -6.50 -2.71
C PRO A 236 -8.26 -6.62 -3.67
N TYR A 237 -8.25 -7.60 -4.57
CA TYR A 237 -7.16 -7.86 -5.51
C TYR A 237 -7.41 -7.34 -6.94
N LEU A 238 -8.59 -6.78 -7.23
CA LEU A 238 -8.92 -6.31 -8.58
C LEU A 238 -8.51 -4.84 -8.78
N MET A 239 -7.91 -4.54 -9.92
CA MET A 239 -7.37 -3.21 -10.24
C MET A 239 -8.46 -2.13 -10.24
N HIS A 240 -9.64 -2.41 -10.78
CA HIS A 240 -10.76 -1.46 -10.75
C HIS A 240 -11.25 -1.19 -9.33
N SER A 241 -11.32 -2.23 -8.49
CA SER A 241 -11.70 -2.11 -7.08
C SER A 241 -10.72 -1.24 -6.31
N MET A 242 -9.42 -1.54 -6.39
CA MET A 242 -8.38 -0.75 -5.71
C MET A 242 -8.40 0.72 -6.17
N THR A 243 -8.52 0.95 -7.48
CA THR A 243 -8.53 2.31 -8.06
C THR A 243 -9.72 3.14 -7.58
N LEU A 244 -10.92 2.57 -7.51
CA LEU A 244 -12.16 3.29 -7.16
C LEU A 244 -12.40 3.44 -5.65
N SER A 245 -11.85 2.51 -4.85
CA SER A 245 -12.17 2.32 -3.44
C SER A 245 -12.15 3.61 -2.61
N TYR A 246 -11.08 4.42 -2.72
CA TYR A 246 -10.98 5.67 -1.98
C TYR A 246 -12.07 6.67 -2.35
N GLY A 247 -12.40 6.84 -3.64
CA GLY A 247 -13.45 7.75 -4.08
C GLY A 247 -14.83 7.37 -3.55
N LEU A 248 -15.10 6.07 -3.40
CA LEU A 248 -16.34 5.55 -2.80
C LEU A 248 -16.42 5.90 -1.31
N VAL A 249 -15.36 5.63 -0.55
CA VAL A 249 -15.28 6.00 0.88
C VAL A 249 -15.38 7.52 1.02
N ASN A 250 -14.61 8.27 0.23
CA ASN A 250 -14.63 9.72 0.25
C ASN A 250 -16.02 10.29 -0.06
N TRP A 251 -16.74 9.71 -1.02
CA TRP A 251 -18.09 10.15 -1.35
C TRP A 251 -19.07 9.88 -0.20
N VAL A 252 -19.06 8.67 0.38
CA VAL A 252 -19.99 8.31 1.46
C VAL A 252 -19.73 9.11 2.74
N THR A 253 -18.48 9.50 3.00
CA THR A 253 -18.07 10.32 4.15
C THR A 253 -18.04 11.82 3.86
N ARG A 254 -18.39 12.25 2.64
CA ARG A 254 -18.33 13.66 2.20
C ARG A 254 -16.93 14.28 2.33
N GLY A 255 -15.90 13.45 2.29
CA GLY A 255 -14.52 13.85 2.47
C GLY A 255 -14.15 14.32 3.88
N LEU A 256 -14.99 14.03 4.88
CA LEU A 256 -14.69 14.21 6.29
C LEU A 256 -14.68 12.86 7.01
N PHE A 257 -13.51 12.42 7.47
CA PHE A 257 -13.41 11.15 8.20
C PHE A 257 -12.14 11.10 9.07
N VAL A 258 -12.20 10.32 10.15
CA VAL A 258 -11.00 9.87 10.85
C VAL A 258 -10.27 8.88 9.95
N GLY A 259 -8.99 9.11 9.67
CA GLY A 259 -8.21 8.36 8.70
C GLY A 259 -7.42 9.28 7.76
N VAL A 260 -6.61 8.69 6.89
CA VAL A 260 -5.84 9.41 5.86
C VAL A 260 -5.44 8.49 4.71
N ARG A 261 -5.17 9.08 3.55
CA ARG A 261 -4.57 8.41 2.39
C ARG A 261 -3.20 8.99 2.10
N HIS A 262 -2.20 8.11 1.98
CA HIS A 262 -0.88 8.40 1.42
C HIS A 262 -0.38 7.21 0.60
N VAL A 263 0.27 7.46 -0.53
CA VAL A 263 0.93 6.45 -1.34
C VAL A 263 2.41 6.43 -1.00
N TYR A 264 2.99 5.23 -0.83
CA TYR A 264 4.38 5.04 -0.46
C TYR A 264 5.13 4.17 -1.47
N MET A 265 6.44 4.42 -1.61
CA MET A 265 7.40 3.54 -2.27
C MET A 265 8.79 3.76 -1.65
N ASP A 266 9.34 2.70 -1.05
CA ASP A 266 10.72 2.68 -0.54
C ASP A 266 11.43 1.44 -1.11
N PRO A 267 12.14 1.57 -2.25
CA PRO A 267 12.94 0.49 -2.81
C PRO A 267 14.25 0.38 -2.01
N GLN A 268 14.35 -0.69 -1.22
CA GLN A 268 15.55 -1.03 -0.45
C GLN A 268 16.39 -2.01 -1.25
N VAL A 269 17.63 -1.63 -1.53
CA VAL A 269 18.61 -2.42 -2.28
C VAL A 269 19.64 -2.92 -1.30
N ASP A 270 19.64 -4.22 -1.08
CA ASP A 270 20.54 -4.92 -0.17
C ASP A 270 21.90 -5.22 -0.86
N ASP A 271 22.85 -5.71 -0.07
CA ASP A 271 24.18 -6.19 -0.49
C ASP A 271 25.12 -5.16 -1.11
N LEU A 272 24.82 -3.86 -0.95
CA LEU A 272 25.67 -2.83 -1.54
C LEU A 272 27.08 -2.86 -0.94
N GLY A 273 28.04 -3.25 -1.78
CA GLY A 273 29.46 -3.37 -1.41
C GLY A 273 30.02 -4.76 -1.65
N ILE A 274 29.21 -5.82 -1.63
CA ILE A 274 29.65 -7.22 -1.80
C ILE A 274 29.07 -7.85 -3.08
N PRO A 275 29.65 -8.95 -3.60
CA PRO A 275 29.06 -9.68 -4.72
C PRO A 275 27.85 -10.51 -4.29
N ASP A 276 26.86 -10.56 -5.18
CA ASP A 276 25.77 -11.54 -5.12
C ASP A 276 26.19 -12.73 -5.99
N GLU A 277 25.85 -13.96 -5.58
CA GLU A 277 25.88 -15.09 -6.50
C GLU A 277 24.81 -14.90 -7.59
N ILE A 278 25.08 -15.40 -8.79
CA ILE A 278 24.19 -15.26 -9.94
C ILE A 278 23.55 -16.60 -10.31
N TYR A 279 22.22 -16.57 -10.42
CA TYR A 279 21.41 -17.70 -10.80
C TYR A 279 21.94 -18.37 -12.10
N PRO A 280 22.05 -19.72 -12.16
CA PRO A 280 21.50 -20.70 -11.22
C PRO A 280 22.50 -21.20 -10.17
N TYR A 281 23.64 -20.54 -9.99
CA TYR A 281 24.67 -21.02 -9.06
C TYR A 281 24.61 -20.23 -7.76
N ALA A 282 24.78 -20.93 -6.64
CA ALA A 282 24.89 -20.33 -5.32
C ALA A 282 25.97 -21.06 -4.52
N GLN A 283 26.51 -20.38 -3.51
CA GLN A 283 27.43 -20.98 -2.54
C GLN A 283 26.66 -21.34 -1.26
N SER A 284 26.96 -22.49 -0.67
CA SER A 284 26.35 -22.86 0.62
C SER A 284 27.10 -22.22 1.78
N ASP A 285 26.43 -21.41 2.61
CA ASP A 285 27.03 -20.80 3.80
C ASP A 285 27.67 -21.84 4.74
N SER A 286 27.08 -23.03 4.79
CA SER A 286 27.52 -24.09 5.70
C SER A 286 28.76 -24.87 5.23
N THR A 287 29.02 -24.93 3.92
CA THR A 287 30.12 -25.75 3.37
C THR A 287 31.10 -24.96 2.50
N GLY A 288 30.75 -23.76 2.08
CA GLY A 288 31.48 -22.98 1.07
C GLY A 288 31.45 -23.59 -0.34
N ASN A 289 30.71 -24.68 -0.56
CA ASN A 289 30.64 -25.34 -1.86
C ASN A 289 29.59 -24.67 -2.76
N TRP A 290 29.97 -24.45 -4.01
CA TRP A 290 29.05 -24.05 -5.07
C TRP A 290 28.13 -25.20 -5.49
N TYR A 291 26.87 -24.89 -5.77
CA TYR A 291 25.86 -25.82 -6.26
C TYR A 291 24.91 -25.14 -7.26
N ASP A 292 24.22 -25.94 -8.06
CA ASP A 292 23.15 -25.48 -8.94
C ASP A 292 21.82 -25.50 -8.18
N VAL A 293 21.22 -24.34 -7.94
CA VAL A 293 20.01 -24.18 -7.12
C VAL A 293 18.81 -24.95 -7.67
N ARG A 294 18.80 -25.25 -8.98
CA ARG A 294 17.68 -25.96 -9.62
C ARG A 294 17.70 -27.45 -9.32
N THR A 295 18.90 -28.01 -9.10
CA THR A 295 19.11 -29.46 -8.94
C THR A 295 19.61 -29.85 -7.56
N GLY A 296 20.11 -28.89 -6.78
CA GLY A 296 20.80 -29.11 -5.51
C GLY A 296 22.15 -29.82 -5.64
N GLN A 297 22.61 -30.10 -6.86
CA GLN A 297 23.88 -30.77 -7.10
C GLN A 297 25.03 -29.79 -6.86
N THR A 298 25.99 -30.18 -6.01
CA THR A 298 27.30 -29.52 -5.97
C THR A 298 27.89 -29.52 -7.37
N THR A 299 28.58 -28.45 -7.73
CA THR A 299 29.09 -28.27 -9.08
C THR A 299 29.98 -29.47 -9.49
N SER A 300 29.84 -29.93 -10.73
CA SER A 300 30.56 -31.08 -11.28
C SER A 300 32.02 -30.77 -11.65
N THR A 301 32.57 -29.73 -11.04
CA THR A 301 33.92 -29.22 -11.26
C THR A 301 34.97 -30.11 -10.57
N SER A 302 36.24 -29.94 -10.93
CA SER A 302 37.35 -30.65 -10.30
C SER A 302 38.40 -29.63 -9.86
N PRO A 303 38.56 -29.36 -8.54
CA PRO A 303 37.86 -30.00 -7.43
C PRO A 303 36.35 -29.64 -7.37
N PRO A 304 35.48 -30.56 -6.89
CA PRO A 304 34.05 -30.29 -6.73
C PRO A 304 33.77 -29.11 -5.81
N GLY A 305 32.68 -28.38 -6.06
CA GLY A 305 32.24 -27.26 -5.22
C GLY A 305 32.83 -25.90 -5.60
N GLN A 306 33.47 -25.77 -6.76
CA GLN A 306 33.89 -24.47 -7.32
C GLN A 306 32.83 -23.86 -8.24
N CYS A 307 32.80 -22.54 -8.38
CA CYS A 307 32.02 -21.86 -9.43
C CYS A 307 32.31 -22.52 -10.79
N PRO A 308 31.30 -23.06 -11.50
CA PRO A 308 31.51 -23.87 -12.70
C PRO A 308 31.86 -23.06 -13.95
N LEU A 309 31.90 -21.74 -13.81
CA LEU A 309 32.31 -20.80 -14.84
C LEU A 309 33.72 -20.26 -14.51
N GLY A 310 34.38 -19.66 -15.50
CA GLY A 310 35.73 -19.11 -15.37
C GLY A 310 36.81 -19.93 -16.09
N ASN A 311 38.01 -19.36 -16.21
CA ASN A 311 39.15 -20.01 -16.86
C ASN A 311 40.46 -19.68 -16.11
N PRO A 312 40.98 -20.58 -15.24
CA PRO A 312 40.40 -21.88 -14.89
C PRO A 312 39.09 -21.74 -14.10
N VAL A 313 38.29 -22.81 -14.07
CA VAL A 313 37.06 -22.89 -13.28
C VAL A 313 37.30 -22.45 -11.83
N GLY A 314 36.38 -21.67 -11.26
CA GLY A 314 36.50 -21.13 -9.90
C GLY A 314 37.51 -19.98 -9.75
N SER A 315 38.16 -19.53 -10.82
CA SER A 315 39.07 -18.38 -10.75
C SER A 315 38.31 -17.07 -10.51
N THR A 316 38.84 -16.22 -9.63
CA THR A 316 38.43 -14.82 -9.52
C THR A 316 39.11 -13.96 -10.59
N ASP A 317 38.39 -13.03 -11.20
CA ASP A 317 39.01 -12.00 -12.05
C ASP A 317 39.71 -10.96 -11.17
N PRO A 318 41.04 -10.73 -11.32
CA PRO A 318 41.76 -9.78 -10.47
C PRO A 318 41.27 -8.32 -10.60
N ASN A 319 40.60 -7.97 -11.71
CA ASN A 319 40.07 -6.64 -11.97
C ASN A 319 38.68 -6.41 -11.36
N THR A 320 38.01 -7.46 -10.89
CA THR A 320 36.71 -7.34 -10.20
C THR A 320 36.77 -7.89 -8.77
N GLY A 321 37.64 -8.86 -8.51
CA GLY A 321 37.68 -9.63 -7.27
C GLY A 321 36.61 -10.73 -7.18
N THR A 322 35.84 -10.97 -8.25
CA THR A 322 34.70 -11.88 -8.27
C THR A 322 34.98 -13.10 -9.15
N THR A 323 34.31 -14.22 -8.86
CA THR A 323 34.23 -15.36 -9.78
C THR A 323 33.29 -15.03 -10.95
N ALA A 324 33.27 -15.89 -11.97
CA ALA A 324 32.34 -15.75 -13.10
C ALA A 324 30.88 -16.12 -12.76
N CYS A 325 30.61 -16.59 -11.54
CA CYS A 325 29.28 -16.92 -11.03
C CYS A 325 28.73 -15.84 -10.10
N GLU A 326 29.43 -14.71 -9.98
CA GLU A 326 29.10 -13.63 -9.08
C GLU A 326 29.03 -12.32 -9.84
N TYR A 327 28.28 -11.37 -9.28
CA TYR A 327 28.33 -9.99 -9.72
C TYR A 327 28.37 -9.07 -8.51
N ARG A 328 29.28 -8.09 -8.55
CA ARG A 328 29.27 -6.93 -7.66
C ARG A 328 29.17 -5.69 -8.53
N MET A 329 28.23 -4.79 -8.21
CA MET A 329 28.12 -3.52 -8.91
C MET A 329 29.39 -2.68 -8.81
N ILE A 330 29.61 -1.85 -9.82
CA ILE A 330 30.76 -0.95 -9.93
C ILE A 330 30.31 0.52 -9.92
N GLY A 331 31.27 1.47 -9.88
CA GLY A 331 30.96 2.90 -9.90
C GLY A 331 30.03 3.32 -11.05
N ALA A 332 30.21 2.75 -12.24
CA ALA A 332 29.34 3.04 -13.39
C ALA A 332 27.88 2.61 -13.18
N ASP A 333 27.61 1.51 -12.47
CA ASP A 333 26.24 1.10 -12.14
C ASP A 333 25.61 2.05 -11.11
N PHE A 334 26.41 2.50 -10.14
CA PHE A 334 26.01 3.47 -9.13
C PHE A 334 25.62 4.80 -9.79
N ASP A 335 26.47 5.33 -10.67
CA ASP A 335 26.21 6.53 -11.47
C ASP A 335 24.96 6.39 -12.35
N ASN A 336 24.79 5.24 -12.99
CA ASN A 336 23.61 4.98 -13.80
C ASN A 336 22.33 4.94 -12.96
N THR A 337 22.38 4.37 -11.75
CA THR A 337 21.26 4.34 -10.81
C THR A 337 20.88 5.73 -10.33
N MET A 338 21.86 6.59 -10.02
CA MET A 338 21.64 8.01 -9.71
C MET A 338 20.98 8.74 -10.89
N GLY A 339 21.53 8.60 -12.10
CA GLY A 339 20.99 9.22 -13.29
C GLY A 339 19.55 8.78 -13.60
N TRP A 340 19.22 7.51 -13.37
CA TRP A 340 17.85 7.01 -13.47
C TRP A 340 16.94 7.65 -12.41
N GLN A 341 17.37 7.71 -11.15
CA GLN A 341 16.60 8.30 -10.05
C GLN A 341 16.28 9.77 -10.34
N ASP A 342 17.28 10.55 -10.76
CA ASP A 342 17.13 11.96 -11.11
C ASP A 342 16.15 12.15 -12.27
N ASN A 343 16.28 11.33 -13.31
CA ASN A 343 15.35 11.34 -14.43
C ASN A 343 13.92 10.99 -14.00
N ALA A 344 13.74 9.98 -13.15
CA ALA A 344 12.43 9.63 -12.61
C ALA A 344 11.84 10.79 -11.78
N ASN A 345 12.66 11.42 -10.93
CA ASN A 345 12.26 12.53 -10.06
C ASN A 345 11.85 13.77 -10.87
N ALA A 346 12.61 14.09 -11.94
CA ALA A 346 12.37 15.26 -12.77
C ALA A 346 11.23 15.08 -13.79
N ASN A 347 11.12 13.88 -14.39
CA ASN A 347 10.29 13.67 -15.58
C ASN A 347 9.08 12.75 -15.35
N THR A 348 8.99 12.06 -14.22
CA THR A 348 7.83 11.19 -13.92
C THR A 348 6.87 11.87 -12.97
N ALA A 349 5.64 12.06 -13.41
CA ALA A 349 4.57 12.58 -12.56
C ALA A 349 4.46 11.74 -11.28
N ASN A 350 4.31 12.40 -10.14
CA ASN A 350 4.17 11.82 -8.79
C ASN A 350 5.42 11.20 -8.17
N ALA A 351 6.53 11.05 -8.89
CA ALA A 351 7.74 10.38 -8.38
C ALA A 351 8.85 11.34 -7.90
N GLY A 352 8.57 12.65 -7.80
CA GLY A 352 9.57 13.67 -7.46
C GLY A 352 10.21 13.56 -6.06
N ALA A 353 9.76 12.63 -5.23
CA ALA A 353 10.35 12.32 -3.92
C ALA A 353 10.89 10.89 -3.84
N LEU A 354 10.90 10.14 -4.95
CA LEU A 354 11.38 8.76 -4.98
C LEU A 354 12.88 8.74 -4.74
N LYS A 355 13.33 7.96 -3.74
CA LYS A 355 14.74 7.81 -3.44
C LYS A 355 15.06 6.40 -2.98
N PHE A 356 16.09 5.80 -3.58
CA PHE A 356 16.57 4.48 -3.18
C PHE A 356 17.17 4.51 -1.78
N THR A 357 16.97 3.40 -1.09
CA THR A 357 17.62 3.08 0.17
C THR A 357 18.66 1.99 -0.09
N MET A 358 19.93 2.29 0.11
CA MET A 358 21.02 1.34 -0.02
C MET A 358 21.33 0.72 1.35
N ALA A 359 21.09 -0.59 1.49
CA ALA A 359 21.56 -1.35 2.63
C ALA A 359 22.94 -1.91 2.29
N PHE A 360 23.97 -1.50 3.04
CA PHE A 360 25.37 -1.69 2.64
C PHE A 360 26.16 -2.63 3.55
N ASN A 361 27.16 -3.27 2.94
CA ASN A 361 28.12 -4.18 3.57
C ASN A 361 29.53 -3.62 3.47
N GLY A 362 30.02 -3.10 4.59
CA GLY A 362 31.25 -2.33 4.69
C GLY A 362 32.51 -3.07 4.26
N SER A 363 32.55 -4.39 4.47
CA SER A 363 33.69 -5.25 4.12
C SER A 363 34.05 -5.16 2.64
N GLY A 364 33.05 -4.94 1.79
CA GLY A 364 33.23 -4.98 0.36
C GLY A 364 33.77 -3.69 -0.26
N PHE A 365 33.94 -2.61 0.52
CA PHE A 365 34.57 -1.38 0.03
C PHE A 365 36.10 -1.41 0.08
N GLY A 366 36.74 -0.39 -0.49
CA GLY A 366 38.18 -0.21 -0.48
C GLY A 366 38.73 0.05 0.93
N THR A 367 39.98 -0.35 1.16
CA THR A 367 40.65 -0.22 2.48
C THR A 367 40.75 1.22 2.97
N ALA A 368 40.75 2.20 2.06
CA ALA A 368 40.74 3.62 2.39
C ALA A 368 39.48 4.04 3.18
N TYR A 369 38.40 3.26 3.06
CA TYR A 369 37.10 3.51 3.70
C TYR A 369 36.76 2.46 4.77
N GLY A 370 37.73 1.66 5.21
CA GLY A 370 37.51 0.64 6.26
C GLY A 370 36.98 -0.71 5.75
N GLY A 371 36.85 -0.90 4.44
CA GLY A 371 36.59 -2.20 3.85
C GLY A 371 37.85 -3.07 3.71
N GLN A 372 37.69 -4.28 3.18
CA GLN A 372 38.76 -5.27 3.04
C GLN A 372 39.55 -5.10 1.74
N GLY A 373 39.02 -4.36 0.77
CA GLY A 373 39.69 -4.10 -0.52
C GLY A 373 39.77 -5.31 -1.43
N PHE A 374 38.76 -6.20 -1.39
CA PHE A 374 38.70 -7.37 -2.25
C PHE A 374 38.22 -7.07 -3.68
N TYR A 375 37.53 -5.94 -3.89
CA TYR A 375 36.83 -5.65 -5.14
C TYR A 375 37.25 -4.29 -5.72
N PRO A 376 38.26 -4.23 -6.62
CA PRO A 376 39.12 -5.32 -7.05
C PRO A 376 40.27 -5.60 -6.06
N THR A 377 40.85 -6.79 -6.15
CA THR A 377 42.04 -7.19 -5.36
C THR A 377 43.27 -6.34 -5.64
N THR A 378 43.33 -5.71 -6.83
CA THR A 378 44.37 -4.76 -7.22
C THR A 378 43.77 -3.61 -8.02
N GLY A 379 44.28 -2.39 -7.82
CA GLY A 379 43.80 -1.20 -8.53
C GLY A 379 42.83 -0.37 -7.70
N THR A 380 41.97 0.38 -8.38
CA THR A 380 41.01 1.31 -7.75
C THR A 380 39.63 0.66 -7.69
N ASP A 381 39.03 0.59 -6.50
CA ASP A 381 37.60 0.28 -6.36
C ASP A 381 36.76 1.47 -6.81
N THR A 382 36.23 1.38 -8.03
CA THR A 382 35.42 2.45 -8.62
C THR A 382 34.10 2.65 -7.88
N LEU A 383 33.55 1.59 -7.25
CA LEU A 383 32.33 1.75 -6.45
C LEU A 383 32.61 2.60 -5.22
N SER A 384 33.72 2.36 -4.52
CA SER A 384 34.13 3.19 -3.38
C SER A 384 34.35 4.65 -3.77
N VAL A 385 34.97 4.90 -4.93
CA VAL A 385 35.19 6.27 -5.42
C VAL A 385 33.87 6.99 -5.67
N GLU A 386 32.95 6.37 -6.43
CA GLU A 386 31.67 7.01 -6.74
C GLU A 386 30.74 7.12 -5.53
N THR A 387 30.77 6.12 -4.63
CA THR A 387 30.04 6.17 -3.36
C THR A 387 30.53 7.35 -2.52
N ASN A 388 31.84 7.52 -2.35
CA ASN A 388 32.39 8.66 -1.60
C ASN A 388 32.02 10.01 -2.21
N ALA A 389 32.01 10.09 -3.54
CA ALA A 389 31.72 11.34 -4.25
C ALA A 389 30.23 11.72 -4.18
N ASN A 390 29.33 10.74 -4.13
CA ASN A 390 27.90 10.96 -4.35
C ASN A 390 26.98 10.26 -3.33
N GLU A 391 27.49 9.89 -2.14
CA GLU A 391 26.69 9.21 -1.11
C GLU A 391 25.39 9.95 -0.78
N PHE A 392 25.45 11.29 -0.82
CA PHE A 392 24.34 12.16 -0.52
C PHE A 392 23.21 12.03 -1.54
N GLU A 393 23.28 11.17 -2.56
CA GLU A 393 22.16 10.91 -3.46
C GLU A 393 21.20 9.82 -2.96
N PHE A 394 21.63 8.97 -2.03
CA PHE A 394 20.82 7.85 -1.55
C PHE A 394 20.52 7.95 -0.05
N LYS A 395 19.67 7.06 0.45
CA LYS A 395 19.51 6.82 1.88
C LYS A 395 20.36 5.61 2.25
N TRP A 396 20.94 5.59 3.45
CA TRP A 396 21.87 4.53 3.85
C TRP A 396 21.41 3.82 5.10
N ILE A 397 21.44 2.48 5.06
CA ILE A 397 21.09 1.60 6.17
C ILE A 397 22.17 0.53 6.31
N THR A 398 22.49 0.12 7.53
CA THR A 398 23.46 -0.98 7.70
C THR A 398 22.84 -2.30 7.24
N HIS A 399 23.63 -3.09 6.51
CA HIS A 399 23.33 -4.48 6.19
C HIS A 399 24.35 -5.44 6.84
N THR A 400 24.92 -5.05 8.00
CA THR A 400 26.10 -5.68 8.65
C THR A 400 27.40 -5.47 7.86
N TYR A 401 28.56 -5.90 8.36
CA TYR A 401 29.85 -5.57 7.75
C TYR A 401 30.19 -6.55 6.63
N ASP A 402 30.16 -7.85 6.91
CA ASP A 402 30.52 -8.92 5.96
C ASP A 402 29.38 -9.86 5.58
N HIS A 403 28.15 -9.49 5.94
CA HIS A 403 26.93 -10.25 5.64
C HIS A 403 26.89 -11.63 6.35
N ILE A 404 27.63 -11.81 7.45
CA ILE A 404 27.48 -13.04 8.24
C ILE A 404 26.06 -13.17 8.83
N LEU A 405 25.47 -14.35 8.66
CA LEU A 405 24.16 -14.67 9.24
C LEU A 405 24.17 -14.48 10.76
N LEU A 406 23.14 -13.82 11.27
CA LEU A 406 23.02 -13.42 12.68
C LEU A 406 22.33 -14.47 13.56
N ASP A 407 22.22 -15.71 13.08
CA ASP A 407 21.72 -16.87 13.81
C ASP A 407 22.82 -17.94 13.96
N PRO A 408 22.73 -18.81 14.99
CA PRO A 408 23.55 -20.01 15.07
C PRO A 408 23.36 -20.92 13.85
N PRO A 409 24.41 -21.63 13.41
CA PRO A 409 25.74 -21.72 14.01
C PRO A 409 26.70 -20.58 13.62
N PHE A 410 26.31 -19.69 12.72
CA PHE A 410 27.18 -18.65 12.15
C PHE A 410 27.56 -17.60 13.19
N THR A 411 26.54 -17.01 13.81
CA THR A 411 26.72 -16.07 14.90
C THR A 411 26.15 -16.63 16.19
N THR A 412 27.00 -16.77 17.21
CA THR A 412 26.64 -17.40 18.48
C THR A 412 26.84 -16.49 19.70
N SER A 413 27.49 -15.33 19.52
CA SER A 413 27.79 -14.38 20.59
C SER A 413 27.36 -12.94 20.27
N ALA A 414 26.98 -12.19 21.30
CA ALA A 414 26.63 -10.78 21.17
C ALA A 414 27.82 -9.92 20.68
N SER A 415 29.05 -10.33 20.98
CA SER A 415 30.27 -9.66 20.52
C SER A 415 30.44 -9.75 19.01
N GLN A 416 30.14 -10.89 18.38
CA GLN A 416 30.21 -11.03 16.92
C GLN A 416 29.22 -10.07 16.25
N VAL A 417 27.95 -10.07 16.70
CA VAL A 417 26.93 -9.14 16.19
C VAL A 417 27.35 -7.68 16.39
N THR A 418 27.91 -7.36 17.56
CA THR A 418 28.35 -5.98 17.85
C THR A 418 29.51 -5.56 16.96
N THR A 419 30.48 -6.45 16.70
CA THR A 419 31.60 -6.19 15.79
C THR A 419 31.12 -5.94 14.37
N GLU A 420 30.15 -6.72 13.88
CA GLU A 420 29.53 -6.51 12.58
C GLU A 420 28.95 -5.10 12.44
N LEU A 421 28.20 -4.64 13.44
CA LEU A 421 27.60 -3.31 13.43
C LEU A 421 28.65 -2.20 13.55
N GLN A 422 29.63 -2.36 14.46
CA GLN A 422 30.66 -1.35 14.69
C GLN A 422 31.57 -1.17 13.49
N ASN A 423 31.99 -2.27 12.85
CA ASN A 423 32.81 -2.19 11.65
C ASN A 423 32.04 -1.52 10.51
N ASN A 424 30.76 -1.86 10.34
CA ASN A 424 29.97 -1.24 9.27
C ASN A 424 29.66 0.25 9.52
N ASP A 425 29.39 0.63 10.77
CA ASP A 425 29.22 2.03 11.18
C ASP A 425 30.52 2.84 11.00
N ASN A 426 31.69 2.25 11.28
CA ASN A 426 32.98 2.88 10.98
C ASN A 426 33.16 3.16 9.48
N VAL A 427 32.72 2.26 8.60
CA VAL A 427 32.74 2.50 7.15
C VAL A 427 31.85 3.68 6.78
N ALA A 428 30.60 3.72 7.26
CA ALA A 428 29.70 4.86 7.02
C ALA A 428 30.28 6.19 7.52
N GLN A 429 30.91 6.19 8.71
CA GLN A 429 31.57 7.38 9.26
C GLN A 429 32.79 7.80 8.44
N THR A 430 33.53 6.84 7.87
CA THR A 430 34.73 7.12 7.06
C THR A 430 34.37 7.72 5.71
N PHE A 431 33.30 7.23 5.07
CA PHE A 431 32.71 7.90 3.91
C PHE A 431 32.05 9.24 4.25
N GLY A 432 31.52 9.36 5.47
CA GLY A 432 30.80 10.54 5.93
C GLY A 432 29.32 10.58 5.52
N PHE A 433 28.65 9.42 5.46
CA PHE A 433 27.27 9.32 4.95
C PHE A 433 26.28 10.27 5.65
N GLU A 434 25.80 11.30 4.94
CA GLU A 434 24.88 12.31 5.47
C GLU A 434 23.50 11.75 5.80
N ARG A 435 23.08 10.71 5.06
CA ARG A 435 21.74 10.10 5.16
C ARG A 435 21.76 8.68 5.71
N TYR A 436 22.78 8.38 6.51
CA TYR A 436 22.88 7.13 7.25
C TYR A 436 22.12 7.20 8.57
N ASN A 437 21.28 6.19 8.83
CA ASN A 437 20.57 6.05 10.09
C ASN A 437 20.99 4.77 10.82
N ARG A 438 21.86 4.93 11.83
CA ARG A 438 22.35 3.83 12.67
C ARG A 438 21.30 3.15 13.56
N THR A 439 20.07 3.67 13.61
CA THR A 439 18.99 3.12 14.46
C THR A 439 18.11 2.09 13.73
N VAL A 440 18.39 1.85 12.44
CA VAL A 440 17.64 0.94 11.61
C VAL A 440 18.58 -0.05 10.90
N ILE A 441 18.08 -1.25 10.59
CA ILE A 441 18.86 -2.31 9.96
C ILE A 441 18.00 -3.14 9.01
N VAL A 442 18.62 -3.58 7.92
CA VAL A 442 18.23 -4.79 7.20
C VAL A 442 19.22 -5.87 7.66
N THR A 443 18.75 -6.96 8.25
CA THR A 443 19.65 -8.04 8.70
C THR A 443 19.97 -8.96 7.53
N PRO A 444 21.19 -9.53 7.44
CA PRO A 444 21.60 -10.42 6.35
C PRO A 444 20.65 -11.61 6.27
N GLU A 445 20.07 -11.84 5.10
CA GLU A 445 18.99 -12.81 4.83
C GLU A 445 17.80 -12.81 5.80
N ILE A 446 17.51 -11.67 6.44
CA ILE A 446 16.43 -11.58 7.44
C ILE A 446 16.69 -12.55 8.62
N SER A 447 17.97 -12.81 8.93
CA SER A 447 18.42 -13.63 10.06
C SER A 447 18.45 -12.85 11.38
N GLY A 448 18.48 -13.58 12.50
CA GLY A 448 18.64 -13.02 13.85
C GLY A 448 17.36 -12.41 14.44
N LEU A 449 16.26 -12.33 13.68
CA LEU A 449 15.04 -11.62 14.06
C LEU A 449 14.34 -12.16 15.31
N TYR A 450 14.66 -13.38 15.74
CA TYR A 450 14.07 -14.01 16.92
C TYR A 450 15.11 -14.67 17.81
N ASN A 451 16.37 -14.23 17.69
CA ASN A 451 17.47 -14.67 18.55
C ASN A 451 17.73 -13.62 19.65
N ALA A 452 17.57 -14.01 20.92
CA ALA A 452 17.70 -13.08 22.04
C ALA A 452 19.10 -12.46 22.17
N THR A 453 20.15 -13.22 21.86
CA THR A 453 21.54 -12.73 21.87
C THR A 453 21.72 -11.66 20.80
N THR A 454 21.26 -11.94 19.58
CA THR A 454 21.35 -11.02 18.45
C THR A 454 20.53 -9.75 18.68
N LEU A 455 19.25 -9.89 19.00
CA LEU A 455 18.38 -8.74 19.27
C LEU A 455 18.86 -7.90 20.47
N GLY A 456 19.47 -8.53 21.47
CA GLY A 456 20.12 -7.85 22.58
C GLY A 456 21.29 -6.98 22.10
N ALA A 457 22.18 -7.54 21.28
CA ALA A 457 23.32 -6.82 20.71
C ALA A 457 22.90 -5.68 19.78
N LEU A 458 21.95 -5.94 18.86
CA LEU A 458 21.34 -4.92 17.98
C LEU A 458 20.81 -3.75 18.81
N ARG A 459 20.06 -4.04 19.88
CA ARG A 459 19.48 -3.00 20.72
C ARG A 459 20.52 -2.23 21.52
N GLN A 460 21.57 -2.89 22.00
CA GLN A 460 22.69 -2.26 22.71
C GLN A 460 23.48 -1.32 21.79
N PHE A 461 23.65 -1.68 20.52
CA PHE A 461 24.26 -0.82 19.51
C PHE A 461 23.42 0.43 19.20
N GLY A 462 22.09 0.30 19.25
CA GLY A 462 21.16 1.42 19.09
C GLY A 462 20.04 1.17 18.07
N ILE A 463 19.95 -0.03 17.51
CA ILE A 463 18.88 -0.42 16.61
C ILE A 463 17.54 -0.42 17.35
N THR A 464 16.53 0.18 16.71
CA THR A 464 15.16 0.27 17.22
C THR A 464 14.12 -0.20 16.20
N VAL A 465 14.44 -0.17 14.91
CA VAL A 465 13.56 -0.63 13.83
C VAL A 465 14.33 -1.56 12.91
N LEU A 466 13.71 -2.65 12.49
CA LEU A 466 14.24 -3.53 11.46
C LEU A 466 13.13 -3.99 10.51
N VAL A 467 13.53 -4.58 9.38
CA VAL A 467 12.58 -5.19 8.44
C VAL A 467 12.41 -6.68 8.67
N SER A 468 11.20 -7.19 8.44
CA SER A 468 10.90 -8.61 8.36
C SER A 468 10.45 -8.99 6.95
N ASP A 469 10.39 -10.27 6.59
CA ASP A 469 9.93 -10.72 5.27
C ASP A 469 8.42 -10.96 5.28
N SER A 470 7.66 -10.26 4.42
CA SER A 470 6.21 -10.41 4.35
C SER A 470 5.75 -11.72 3.68
N SER A 471 6.64 -12.45 3.02
CA SER A 471 6.35 -13.75 2.40
C SER A 471 6.49 -14.91 3.39
N LYS A 472 7.09 -14.68 4.56
CA LYS A 472 7.35 -15.69 5.59
C LYS A 472 6.53 -15.42 6.85
N PRO A 473 6.11 -16.48 7.59
CA PRO A 473 5.57 -16.31 8.93
C PRO A 473 6.62 -15.67 9.84
N THR A 474 6.27 -14.56 10.49
CA THR A 474 7.14 -13.85 11.42
C THR A 474 6.34 -13.55 12.70
N PRO A 475 6.74 -14.03 13.90
CA PRO A 475 7.84 -14.98 14.15
C PRO A 475 7.63 -16.32 13.43
N PRO A 476 8.71 -17.07 13.14
CA PRO A 476 8.61 -18.45 12.72
C PRO A 476 7.67 -19.25 13.64
N VAL A 477 6.94 -20.18 13.05
CA VAL A 477 5.99 -21.00 13.83
C VAL A 477 6.76 -21.80 14.88
N GLY A 478 6.33 -21.68 16.14
CA GLY A 478 6.96 -22.37 17.27
C GLY A 478 8.09 -21.59 17.96
N THR A 479 8.36 -20.33 17.60
CA THR A 479 9.31 -19.49 18.33
C THR A 479 8.94 -19.41 19.83
N PRO A 480 9.82 -19.84 20.75
CA PRO A 480 9.53 -19.85 22.18
C PRO A 480 9.23 -18.46 22.74
N GLY A 481 8.21 -18.35 23.59
CA GLY A 481 7.82 -17.09 24.24
C GLY A 481 7.11 -16.08 23.33
N CYS A 482 7.05 -16.36 22.02
CA CYS A 482 6.22 -15.62 21.09
C CYS A 482 4.84 -16.27 20.98
N PRO A 483 3.76 -15.50 20.80
CA PRO A 483 2.46 -16.08 20.51
C PRO A 483 2.56 -16.97 19.27
N THR A 484 1.76 -18.03 19.19
CA THR A 484 1.89 -19.04 18.11
C THR A 484 0.87 -18.85 16.98
N ASN A 485 -0.20 -18.09 17.22
CA ASN A 485 -1.26 -17.81 16.24
C ASN A 485 -2.18 -16.66 16.71
N ASN A 486 -3.06 -16.21 15.81
CA ASN A 486 -4.32 -15.55 16.13
C ASN A 486 -5.47 -16.53 15.84
N ASN A 487 -5.97 -17.25 16.85
CA ASN A 487 -7.10 -18.18 16.73
C ASN A 487 -6.96 -19.25 15.62
N GLY A 488 -5.78 -19.87 15.49
CA GLY A 488 -5.54 -20.94 14.53
C GLY A 488 -5.12 -20.51 13.12
N VAL A 489 -4.98 -19.20 12.86
CA VAL A 489 -4.37 -18.66 11.64
C VAL A 489 -2.87 -18.45 11.87
N ALA A 490 -2.03 -18.96 10.96
CA ALA A 490 -0.60 -18.66 10.92
C ALA A 490 -0.42 -17.14 11.00
N TRP A 491 0.50 -16.66 11.84
CA TRP A 491 0.60 -15.25 12.22
C TRP A 491 0.26 -14.31 11.06
N PRO A 492 -0.88 -13.59 11.12
CA PRO A 492 -1.22 -12.67 10.06
C PRO A 492 -0.12 -11.60 10.03
N LEU A 493 0.25 -11.17 8.82
CA LEU A 493 0.97 -9.92 8.66
C LEU A 493 0.29 -8.86 9.54
N PRO A 494 1.06 -7.97 10.20
CA PRO A 494 0.48 -6.86 10.94
C PRO A 494 -0.59 -6.14 10.10
N PRO A 495 -1.60 -5.51 10.74
CA PRO A 495 -2.62 -4.75 10.02
C PRO A 495 -2.02 -3.82 8.97
N TYR A 496 -2.78 -3.47 7.93
CA TYR A 496 -2.30 -2.57 6.89
C TYR A 496 -1.69 -1.29 7.47
N ASN A 497 -0.55 -0.89 6.90
CA ASN A 497 0.22 0.28 7.32
C ASN A 497 0.74 0.22 8.76
N ALA A 498 0.69 -0.94 9.43
CA ALA A 498 1.28 -1.17 10.74
C ALA A 498 2.48 -2.13 10.66
N GLY A 499 3.28 -2.11 11.72
CA GLY A 499 4.31 -3.10 12.00
C GLY A 499 3.96 -3.84 13.28
N LYS A 500 4.94 -4.47 13.91
CA LYS A 500 4.75 -5.16 15.18
C LYS A 500 5.93 -4.94 16.11
N VAL A 501 5.66 -5.02 17.40
CA VAL A 501 6.71 -5.10 18.43
C VAL A 501 7.30 -6.51 18.38
N ASN A 502 8.63 -6.62 18.37
CA ASN A 502 9.30 -7.91 18.40
C ASN A 502 9.02 -8.62 19.74
N CYS A 503 8.55 -9.86 19.67
CA CYS A 503 8.14 -10.63 20.84
C CYS A 503 9.30 -11.13 21.71
N VAL A 504 10.52 -11.20 21.17
CA VAL A 504 11.72 -11.62 21.91
C VAL A 504 12.40 -10.41 22.57
N ASN A 505 12.50 -9.28 21.86
CA ASN A 505 12.97 -8.01 22.41
C ASN A 505 11.98 -6.87 22.12
N PRO A 506 11.08 -6.53 23.06
CA PRO A 506 10.04 -5.52 22.87
C PRO A 506 10.53 -4.09 22.60
N ASN A 507 11.84 -3.84 22.72
CA ASN A 507 12.45 -2.55 22.38
C ASN A 507 12.80 -2.41 20.88
N ILE A 508 12.55 -3.45 20.08
CA ILE A 508 12.73 -3.47 18.63
C ILE A 508 11.35 -3.56 17.97
N PHE A 509 11.16 -2.75 16.92
CA PHE A 509 9.96 -2.73 16.10
C PHE A 509 10.24 -3.29 14.70
N GLU A 510 9.38 -4.18 14.22
CA GLU A 510 9.52 -4.86 12.94
C GLU A 510 8.53 -4.28 11.93
N ILE A 511 9.05 -3.90 10.76
CA ILE A 511 8.24 -3.53 9.59
C ILE A 511 8.30 -4.67 8.57
N PRO A 512 7.17 -5.27 8.20
CA PRO A 512 7.18 -6.23 7.09
C PRO A 512 7.59 -5.54 5.79
N ARG A 513 8.50 -6.17 5.05
CA ARG A 513 9.02 -5.74 3.74
C ARG A 513 8.57 -6.73 2.69
N TYR A 514 8.10 -6.23 1.56
CA TYR A 514 7.67 -7.07 0.45
C TYR A 514 8.85 -7.70 -0.24
N ALA A 515 8.93 -9.03 -0.22
CA ALA A 515 9.72 -9.77 -1.19
C ALA A 515 9.15 -9.53 -2.59
N THR A 516 10.02 -9.29 -3.55
CA THR A 516 9.63 -9.11 -4.95
C THR A 516 10.10 -10.30 -5.77
N ALA A 517 9.45 -10.52 -6.92
CA ALA A 517 9.89 -11.54 -7.86
C ALA A 517 10.96 -11.00 -8.83
N LEU A 518 11.61 -9.87 -8.51
CA LEU A 518 12.93 -9.51 -9.03
C LEU A 518 13.94 -10.02 -8.01
N PHE A 519 14.46 -11.22 -8.25
CA PHE A 519 15.22 -12.00 -7.28
C PHE A 519 16.58 -11.36 -6.95
N TYR A 520 17.19 -11.78 -5.85
CA TYR A 520 18.42 -11.19 -5.34
C TYR A 520 19.65 -11.45 -6.21
N ASN A 521 19.64 -12.58 -6.92
CA ASN A 521 20.74 -13.22 -7.62
C ASN A 521 20.59 -13.09 -9.15
N VAL A 522 19.97 -12.01 -9.64
CA VAL A 522 19.78 -11.75 -11.07
C VAL A 522 20.20 -10.34 -11.45
N SER A 523 21.05 -10.27 -12.47
CA SER A 523 21.70 -9.06 -12.95
C SER A 523 21.44 -8.79 -14.44
N GLN A 524 20.87 -9.77 -15.15
CA GLN A 524 20.59 -9.72 -16.59
C GLN A 524 19.17 -10.21 -16.89
N PRO A 525 18.54 -9.75 -18.01
CA PRO A 525 17.21 -10.20 -18.41
C PRO A 525 17.07 -11.72 -18.54
N ALA A 526 18.09 -12.39 -19.07
CA ALA A 526 18.08 -13.85 -19.26
C ALA A 526 18.09 -14.60 -17.92
N GLU A 527 18.81 -14.10 -16.92
CA GLU A 527 18.91 -14.67 -15.57
C GLU A 527 17.54 -14.57 -14.88
N TRP A 528 16.94 -13.37 -14.91
CA TRP A 528 15.62 -13.14 -14.31
C TRP A 528 14.53 -14.00 -14.96
N VAL A 529 14.51 -14.10 -16.29
CA VAL A 529 13.57 -14.99 -16.99
C VAL A 529 13.77 -16.45 -16.61
N ALA A 530 15.02 -16.91 -16.51
CA ALA A 530 15.33 -18.29 -16.20
C ALA A 530 14.90 -18.68 -14.78
N GLU A 531 15.09 -17.80 -13.80
CA GLU A 531 14.67 -18.04 -12.43
C GLU A 531 13.15 -17.87 -12.25
N TYR A 532 12.56 -16.85 -12.88
CA TYR A 532 11.10 -16.68 -12.84
C TYR A 532 10.38 -17.89 -13.44
N ASN A 533 10.90 -18.47 -14.52
CA ASN A 533 10.33 -19.68 -15.11
C ASN A 533 10.66 -20.96 -14.33
N TYR A 534 11.74 -20.96 -13.55
CA TYR A 534 11.99 -22.04 -12.59
C TYR A 534 10.90 -22.09 -11.51
N PHE A 535 10.37 -20.94 -11.07
CA PHE A 535 9.22 -20.91 -10.16
C PHE A 535 7.88 -21.06 -10.88
N TYR A 536 7.63 -20.31 -11.95
CA TYR A 536 6.27 -20.11 -12.49
C TYR A 536 6.10 -20.52 -13.96
N GLY A 537 7.15 -21.00 -14.61
CA GLY A 537 7.13 -21.42 -16.02
C GLY A 537 6.36 -22.72 -16.24
N ALA A 538 6.29 -23.20 -17.48
CA ALA A 538 5.52 -24.38 -17.85
C ALA A 538 5.93 -25.63 -17.06
N ASN A 539 7.22 -25.72 -16.71
CA ASN A 539 7.82 -26.80 -15.94
C ASN A 539 8.38 -26.31 -14.58
N GLY A 540 7.91 -25.16 -14.10
CA GLY A 540 8.37 -24.58 -12.85
C GLY A 540 7.79 -25.29 -11.61
N ILE A 541 8.12 -24.77 -10.43
CA ILE A 541 7.61 -25.27 -9.14
C ILE A 541 6.08 -25.11 -9.02
N ASP A 542 5.53 -23.97 -9.48
CA ASP A 542 4.10 -23.69 -9.61
C ASP A 542 3.76 -23.47 -11.10
N PRO A 543 3.61 -24.55 -11.89
CA PRO A 543 3.30 -24.43 -13.31
C PRO A 543 1.86 -23.98 -13.54
N THR A 544 0.99 -24.05 -12.52
CA THR A 544 -0.42 -23.64 -12.63
C THR A 544 -0.60 -22.12 -12.66
N ARG A 545 0.44 -21.37 -12.27
CA ARG A 545 0.44 -19.91 -12.28
C ARG A 545 0.20 -19.34 -13.69
N TRP A 546 0.94 -19.85 -14.69
CA TRP A 546 0.86 -19.37 -16.08
C TRP A 546 0.63 -20.47 -17.10
N GLY A 547 1.06 -21.70 -16.84
CA GLY A 547 1.00 -22.83 -17.78
C GLY A 547 1.97 -22.74 -18.97
N THR A 548 2.74 -21.66 -19.09
CA THR A 548 3.76 -21.45 -20.13
C THR A 548 4.98 -20.74 -19.56
N ASP A 549 6.15 -20.90 -20.20
CA ASP A 549 7.30 -20.06 -19.90
C ASP A 549 7.03 -18.61 -20.30
N GLN A 550 7.48 -17.68 -19.48
CA GLN A 550 7.33 -16.24 -19.66
C GLN A 550 8.58 -15.64 -20.30
N THR A 551 8.37 -14.64 -21.15
CA THR A 551 9.42 -13.80 -21.74
C THR A 551 9.78 -12.64 -20.81
N TYR A 552 10.92 -11.97 -21.03
CA TYR A 552 11.33 -10.81 -20.22
C TYR A 552 10.24 -9.71 -20.12
N PRO A 553 9.59 -9.27 -21.22
CA PRO A 553 8.50 -8.31 -21.11
C PRO A 553 7.30 -8.80 -20.28
N GLN A 554 6.99 -10.10 -20.33
CA GLN A 554 5.90 -10.68 -19.52
C GLN A 554 6.28 -10.76 -18.05
N VAL A 555 7.51 -11.19 -17.73
CA VAL A 555 8.03 -11.17 -16.35
C VAL A 555 7.95 -9.75 -15.78
N LEU A 556 8.45 -8.76 -16.54
CA LEU A 556 8.37 -7.35 -16.17
C LEU A 556 6.92 -6.89 -15.93
N ASP A 557 5.99 -7.28 -16.80
CA ASP A 557 4.57 -6.95 -16.69
C ASP A 557 3.93 -7.56 -15.42
N HIS A 558 4.14 -8.86 -15.18
CA HIS A 558 3.59 -9.58 -14.02
C HIS A 558 4.10 -9.04 -12.69
N VAL A 559 5.41 -8.78 -12.60
CA VAL A 559 6.01 -8.25 -11.37
C VAL A 559 5.56 -6.80 -11.16
N SER A 560 5.53 -5.97 -12.19
CA SER A 560 5.04 -4.59 -12.06
C SER A 560 3.54 -4.50 -11.73
N ASP A 561 2.70 -5.45 -12.16
CA ASP A 561 1.29 -5.55 -11.76
C ASP A 561 1.13 -5.77 -10.25
N THR A 562 1.98 -6.63 -9.69
CA THR A 562 1.99 -6.88 -8.25
C THR A 562 2.40 -5.62 -7.50
N LEU A 563 3.49 -4.96 -7.92
CA LEU A 563 4.04 -3.79 -7.23
C LEU A 563 3.11 -2.58 -7.31
N VAL A 564 2.47 -2.32 -8.47
CA VAL A 564 1.51 -1.20 -8.58
C VAL A 564 0.29 -1.40 -7.69
N SER A 565 -0.13 -2.65 -7.42
CA SER A 565 -1.25 -2.93 -6.50
C SER A 565 -0.97 -2.41 -5.08
N TYR A 566 0.29 -2.48 -4.60
CA TYR A 566 0.68 -1.95 -3.29
C TYR A 566 0.54 -0.42 -3.23
N LEU A 567 0.87 0.27 -4.31
CA LEU A 567 0.69 1.72 -4.43
C LEU A 567 -0.79 2.12 -4.45
N LEU A 568 -1.61 1.41 -5.24
CA LEU A 568 -3.05 1.68 -5.33
C LEU A 568 -3.81 1.39 -4.04
N THR A 569 -3.17 0.64 -3.13
CA THR A 569 -3.73 0.27 -1.83
C THR A 569 -3.03 0.96 -0.65
N TYR A 570 -2.19 1.97 -0.93
CA TYR A 570 -1.65 2.86 0.09
C TYR A 570 -0.79 2.15 1.14
N ASP A 571 -0.13 1.05 0.75
CA ASP A 571 0.64 0.23 1.67
C ASP A 571 2.01 0.87 1.96
N LEU A 572 2.34 1.05 3.24
CA LEU A 572 3.57 1.68 3.71
C LEU A 572 4.80 0.77 3.61
N ARG A 573 4.60 -0.55 3.47
CA ARG A 573 5.69 -1.53 3.54
C ARG A 573 6.74 -1.29 2.44
N PRO A 574 8.04 -1.34 2.78
CA PRO A 574 9.12 -1.19 1.80
C PRO A 574 9.19 -2.40 0.85
N LEU A 575 9.96 -2.25 -0.23
CA LEU A 575 10.22 -3.27 -1.25
C LEU A 575 11.66 -3.78 -1.15
N MET A 576 11.86 -5.10 -1.26
CA MET A 576 13.17 -5.76 -1.23
C MET A 576 13.74 -5.95 -2.64
N PHE A 577 14.98 -5.51 -2.83
CA PHE A 577 15.83 -5.68 -4.01
C PHE A 577 17.29 -5.83 -3.58
N HIS A 578 18.19 -6.13 -4.51
CA HIS A 578 19.63 -6.36 -4.21
C HIS A 578 20.51 -5.69 -5.27
N GLN A 579 21.79 -5.48 -4.95
CA GLN A 579 22.71 -4.70 -5.79
C GLN A 579 22.86 -5.26 -7.21
N SER A 580 22.77 -6.58 -7.40
CA SER A 580 22.88 -7.17 -8.74
C SER A 580 21.77 -6.68 -9.68
N ASN A 581 20.60 -6.31 -9.14
CA ASN A 581 19.48 -5.76 -9.91
C ASN A 581 19.78 -4.37 -10.52
N LEU A 582 20.83 -3.69 -10.03
CA LEU A 582 21.30 -2.38 -10.51
C LEU A 582 22.32 -2.48 -11.66
N ARG A 583 22.76 -3.70 -12.01
CA ARG A 583 23.72 -3.92 -13.10
C ARG A 583 23.24 -3.33 -14.41
N MET A 584 24.08 -2.48 -15.00
CA MET A 584 23.90 -1.97 -16.33
C MET A 584 24.15 -3.07 -17.37
N TYR A 585 23.10 -3.56 -18.02
CA TYR A 585 23.22 -4.64 -19.00
C TYR A 585 23.18 -4.17 -20.46
N SER A 586 22.63 -2.98 -20.75
CA SER A 586 22.56 -2.44 -22.11
C SER A 586 22.32 -0.93 -22.12
N GLY A 587 23.32 -0.15 -22.56
CA GLY A 587 23.24 1.30 -22.49
C GLY A 587 23.07 1.70 -21.03
N THR A 588 22.02 2.44 -20.67
CA THR A 588 21.68 2.81 -19.28
C THR A 588 20.64 1.87 -18.63
N SER A 589 20.30 0.75 -19.27
CA SER A 589 19.23 -0.15 -18.81
C SER A 589 19.74 -1.12 -17.74
N PHE A 590 18.94 -1.32 -16.70
CA PHE A 590 19.16 -2.25 -15.59
C PHE A 590 17.81 -2.77 -15.09
N LEU A 591 17.79 -3.96 -14.47
CA LEU A 591 16.55 -4.69 -14.19
C LEU A 591 15.60 -3.93 -13.26
N LEU A 592 16.13 -3.36 -12.17
CA LEU A 592 15.31 -2.59 -11.24
C LEU A 592 14.77 -1.30 -11.87
N GLY A 593 15.55 -0.64 -12.72
CA GLY A 593 15.13 0.56 -13.44
C GLY A 593 14.01 0.29 -14.41
N ASP A 594 14.08 -0.81 -15.17
CA ASP A 594 13.01 -1.29 -16.04
C ASP A 594 11.73 -1.59 -15.24
N LEU A 595 11.87 -2.29 -14.12
CA LEU A 595 10.74 -2.65 -13.26
C LEU A 595 10.04 -1.41 -12.69
N LEU A 596 10.80 -0.48 -12.11
CA LEU A 596 10.22 0.74 -11.55
C LEU A 596 9.65 1.66 -12.63
N ASN A 597 10.24 1.71 -13.83
CA ASN A 597 9.66 2.40 -14.98
C ASN A 597 8.27 1.82 -15.33
N ALA A 598 8.14 0.49 -15.37
CA ALA A 598 6.86 -0.18 -15.63
C ALA A 598 5.84 0.11 -14.51
N VAL A 599 6.25 0.03 -13.23
CA VAL A 599 5.40 0.35 -12.08
C VAL A 599 4.91 1.80 -12.11
N LEU A 600 5.80 2.76 -12.35
CA LEU A 600 5.45 4.19 -12.41
C LEU A 600 4.56 4.51 -13.61
N THR A 601 4.79 3.86 -14.75
CA THR A 601 3.92 3.96 -15.93
C THR A 601 2.51 3.45 -15.61
N LYS A 602 2.40 2.27 -14.98
CA LYS A 602 1.11 1.71 -14.54
C LYS A 602 0.45 2.59 -13.49
N TYR A 603 1.19 3.08 -12.51
CA TYR A 603 0.65 3.99 -11.49
C TYR A 603 0.06 5.25 -12.13
N ASN A 604 0.75 5.86 -13.09
CA ASN A 604 0.28 7.03 -13.83
C ASN A 604 -0.85 6.72 -14.83
N LYS A 605 -1.01 5.46 -15.27
CA LYS A 605 -2.21 5.00 -15.99
C LYS A 605 -3.45 5.10 -15.10
N TYR A 606 -3.34 4.70 -13.84
CA TYR A 606 -4.47 4.68 -12.90
C TYR A 606 -4.72 6.02 -12.22
N TYR A 607 -3.68 6.70 -11.71
CA TYR A 607 -3.79 7.92 -10.92
C TYR A 607 -3.16 9.14 -11.61
N LYS A 608 -3.76 10.29 -11.38
CA LYS A 608 -3.33 11.60 -11.86
C LYS A 608 -2.94 12.46 -10.68
N GLY A 609 -1.67 12.87 -10.61
CA GLY A 609 -1.23 13.90 -9.66
C GLY A 609 -1.27 13.49 -8.18
N LEU A 610 -1.40 12.21 -7.84
CA LEU A 610 -1.32 11.73 -6.46
C LEU A 610 0.16 11.40 -6.09
N PRO A 611 0.85 12.21 -5.26
CA PRO A 611 2.29 12.08 -5.07
C PRO A 611 2.69 10.79 -4.33
N ILE A 612 3.76 10.13 -4.76
CA ILE A 612 4.37 9.00 -4.06
C ILE A 612 5.34 9.54 -3.00
N ARG A 613 5.26 9.02 -1.78
CA ARG A 613 6.21 9.31 -0.69
C ARG A 613 7.26 8.22 -0.61
N SER A 614 8.51 8.60 -0.36
CA SER A 614 9.59 7.66 -0.11
C SER A 614 10.21 7.91 1.27
N PRO A 615 9.60 7.40 2.35
CA PRO A 615 10.09 7.64 3.72
C PRO A 615 11.43 6.95 3.96
N TYR A 616 12.15 7.38 5.01
CA TYR A 616 13.22 6.57 5.59
C TYR A 616 12.60 5.40 6.38
N LEU A 617 13.34 4.30 6.55
CA LEU A 617 12.86 3.15 7.35
C LEU A 617 12.50 3.54 8.80
N SER A 618 13.20 4.51 9.40
CA SER A 618 12.87 5.06 10.72
C SER A 618 11.53 5.79 10.76
N ASP A 619 11.22 6.54 9.71
CA ASP A 619 9.97 7.29 9.60
C ASP A 619 8.82 6.32 9.32
N ALA A 620 9.03 5.34 8.44
CA ALA A 620 8.11 4.24 8.24
C ALA A 620 7.83 3.51 9.56
N GLY A 621 8.85 3.27 10.39
CA GLY A 621 8.70 2.66 11.71
C GLY A 621 7.85 3.48 12.66
N THR A 622 8.04 4.80 12.64
CA THR A 622 7.24 5.76 13.42
C THR A 622 5.77 5.74 12.97
N LEU A 623 5.52 5.86 11.66
CA LEU A 623 4.18 5.84 11.07
C LEU A 623 3.48 4.50 11.36
N ALA A 624 4.18 3.39 11.18
CA ALA A 624 3.66 2.06 11.41
C ALA A 624 3.35 1.77 12.88
N LYS A 625 4.17 2.28 13.81
CA LYS A 625 3.90 2.21 15.25
C LYS A 625 2.72 3.10 15.65
N GLN A 626 2.64 4.32 15.12
CA GLN A 626 1.49 5.20 15.32
C GLN A 626 0.21 4.52 14.83
N ARG A 627 0.27 3.83 13.69
CA ARG A 627 -0.87 3.10 13.15
C ARG A 627 -1.30 1.93 14.03
N LEU A 628 -0.34 1.16 14.56
CA LEU A 628 -0.61 0.08 15.52
C LEU A 628 -1.29 0.61 16.80
N VAL A 629 -0.80 1.74 17.34
CA VAL A 629 -1.39 2.39 18.51
C VAL A 629 -2.79 2.89 18.17
N PHE A 630 -2.99 3.60 17.06
CA PHE A 630 -4.29 4.07 16.60
C PHE A 630 -5.32 2.93 16.52
N ASN A 631 -4.98 1.84 15.83
CA ASN A 631 -5.87 0.68 15.63
C ASN A 631 -6.30 0.03 16.96
N SER A 632 -5.46 0.10 18.00
CA SER A 632 -5.73 -0.50 19.32
C SER A 632 -6.36 0.46 20.34
N SER A 633 -6.69 1.69 19.94
CA SER A 633 -7.09 2.76 20.87
C SER A 633 -8.59 3.12 20.86
N ASN A 634 -9.45 2.35 20.18
CA ASN A 634 -10.89 2.63 20.08
C ASN A 634 -11.19 4.11 19.75
N VAL A 635 -10.50 4.66 18.75
CA VAL A 635 -10.64 6.07 18.38
C VAL A 635 -12.07 6.35 17.95
N ALA A 636 -12.66 7.39 18.52
CA ALA A 636 -14.00 7.85 18.20
C ALA A 636 -13.99 9.36 17.95
N ALA A 637 -14.85 9.79 17.03
CA ALA A 637 -15.02 11.19 16.70
C ALA A 637 -16.50 11.51 16.50
N THR A 638 -16.98 12.59 17.11
CA THR A 638 -18.36 13.03 16.99
C THR A 638 -18.39 14.47 16.47
N LEU A 639 -18.98 14.66 15.30
CA LEU A 639 -19.19 15.95 14.65
C LEU A 639 -20.47 16.60 15.18
N LYS A 640 -20.35 17.85 15.63
CA LYS A 640 -21.44 18.80 15.70
C LYS A 640 -21.32 19.74 14.49
N PRO A 641 -22.15 19.57 13.43
CA PRO A 641 -21.97 20.25 12.16
C PRO A 641 -21.78 21.77 12.29
N GLY A 642 -20.72 22.31 11.67
CA GLY A 642 -20.42 23.75 11.71
C GLY A 642 -19.92 24.29 13.05
N VAL A 643 -19.81 23.44 14.08
CA VAL A 643 -19.43 23.85 15.44
C VAL A 643 -18.11 23.21 15.86
N SER A 644 -18.06 21.88 16.01
CA SER A 644 -16.86 21.19 16.48
C SER A 644 -16.83 19.69 16.15
N ILE A 645 -15.64 19.10 16.17
CA ILE A 645 -15.47 17.64 16.24
C ILE A 645 -14.84 17.30 17.58
N THR A 646 -15.51 16.48 18.38
CA THR A 646 -14.94 15.92 19.62
C THR A 646 -14.22 14.63 19.26
N LEU A 647 -12.90 14.59 19.45
CA LEU A 647 -12.07 13.41 19.26
C LEU A 647 -11.76 12.77 20.61
N SER A 648 -11.83 11.44 20.67
CA SER A 648 -11.48 10.67 21.85
C SER A 648 -10.80 9.35 21.49
N ALA A 649 -10.05 8.80 22.45
CA ALA A 649 -9.48 7.47 22.38
C ALA A 649 -9.45 6.83 23.77
N SER A 650 -9.23 5.52 23.84
CA SER A 650 -9.18 4.74 25.08
C SER A 650 -7.85 3.99 25.18
N ARG A 651 -7.05 4.29 26.21
CA ARG A 651 -5.81 3.59 26.55
C ARG A 651 -5.55 3.60 28.05
N SER A 652 -4.80 2.61 28.53
CA SER A 652 -4.37 2.47 29.94
C SER A 652 -2.85 2.44 30.12
N ASP A 653 -2.07 2.38 29.04
CA ASP A 653 -0.62 2.22 29.07
C ASP A 653 0.16 3.55 29.04
N GLY A 654 -0.55 4.69 29.05
CA GLY A 654 0.04 6.02 29.06
C GLY A 654 0.64 6.49 27.74
N GLN A 655 0.57 5.71 26.66
CA GLN A 655 1.02 6.15 25.33
C GLN A 655 0.05 7.16 24.74
N SER A 656 0.54 8.17 24.03
CA SER A 656 -0.27 9.11 23.24
C SER A 656 -0.86 8.45 22.00
N VAL A 657 -2.02 8.92 21.52
CA VAL A 657 -2.67 8.42 20.30
C VAL A 657 -2.59 9.47 19.20
N VAL A 658 -1.95 9.12 18.08
CA VAL A 658 -1.91 9.98 16.90
C VAL A 658 -3.08 9.62 16.00
N VAL A 659 -3.96 10.59 15.76
CA VAL A 659 -5.23 10.45 15.03
C VAL A 659 -5.19 11.31 13.78
N PRO A 660 -5.10 10.71 12.58
CA PRO A 660 -5.29 11.45 11.33
C PRO A 660 -6.77 11.77 11.12
N VAL A 661 -7.07 12.95 10.61
CA VAL A 661 -8.42 13.36 10.20
C VAL A 661 -8.36 14.07 8.85
N THR A 662 -9.03 13.49 7.87
CA THR A 662 -9.21 14.05 6.53
C THR A 662 -10.43 14.98 6.50
N GLY A 663 -10.36 16.05 5.71
CA GLY A 663 -11.45 17.03 5.51
C GLY A 663 -11.39 18.25 6.43
N VAL A 664 -10.35 18.37 7.25
CA VAL A 664 -10.18 19.48 8.20
C VAL A 664 -8.74 19.98 8.23
N THR A 665 -8.58 21.28 8.52
CA THR A 665 -7.30 21.92 8.83
C THR A 665 -7.34 22.37 10.29
N PHE A 666 -6.55 21.74 11.15
CA PHE A 666 -6.53 21.99 12.58
C PHE A 666 -5.14 21.74 13.17
N GLY A 667 -4.78 22.49 14.22
CA GLY A 667 -3.49 22.36 14.89
C GLY A 667 -2.32 22.86 14.03
N THR A 668 -1.12 22.41 14.35
CA THR A 668 0.13 22.81 13.67
C THR A 668 0.66 21.77 12.69
N VAL A 669 0.13 20.54 12.72
CA VAL A 669 0.53 19.44 11.85
C VAL A 669 -0.62 19.11 10.92
N HIS A 670 -0.64 19.80 9.78
CA HIS A 670 -1.64 19.61 8.73
C HIS A 670 -1.00 19.73 7.35
N GLU A 671 -1.64 19.14 6.35
CA GLU A 671 -1.17 19.13 4.97
C GLU A 671 -2.32 19.07 3.97
N THR A 672 -2.01 19.33 2.70
CA THR A 672 -2.91 19.03 1.59
C THR A 672 -2.31 17.92 0.76
N TYR A 673 -2.99 16.78 0.64
CA TYR A 673 -2.53 15.64 -0.14
C TYR A 673 -3.64 15.13 -1.05
N GLY A 674 -3.36 14.98 -2.35
CA GLY A 674 -4.35 14.56 -3.35
C GLY A 674 -5.56 15.49 -3.44
N GLY A 675 -5.39 16.79 -3.14
CA GLY A 675 -6.45 17.79 -3.12
C GLY A 675 -7.29 17.83 -1.83
N GLN A 676 -6.92 17.08 -0.80
CA GLN A 676 -7.64 17.04 0.48
C GLN A 676 -6.79 17.53 1.63
N SER A 677 -7.40 18.32 2.52
CA SER A 677 -6.80 18.72 3.79
C SER A 677 -6.79 17.55 4.76
N ASN A 678 -5.63 17.30 5.37
CA ASN A 678 -5.44 16.29 6.40
C ASN A 678 -4.80 16.95 7.62
N SER A 679 -5.33 16.67 8.80
CA SER A 679 -4.74 17.09 10.08
C SER A 679 -4.30 15.87 10.87
N THR A 680 -3.19 16.00 11.61
CA THR A 680 -2.72 14.97 12.53
C THR A 680 -2.85 15.47 13.95
N ILE A 681 -3.73 14.85 14.74
CA ILE A 681 -4.06 15.26 16.10
C ILE A 681 -3.46 14.27 17.09
N THR A 682 -2.76 14.76 18.12
CA THR A 682 -2.22 13.89 19.18
C THR A 682 -3.09 13.99 20.43
N LEU A 683 -3.68 12.86 20.84
CA LEU A 683 -4.45 12.72 22.08
C LEU A 683 -3.51 12.27 23.20
N LEU A 684 -3.54 12.99 24.32
CA LEU A 684 -2.61 12.80 25.43
C LEU A 684 -3.30 12.20 26.66
N PRO A 685 -2.59 11.39 27.48
CA PRO A 685 -3.13 10.91 28.76
C PRO A 685 -3.56 12.05 29.69
N SER A 686 -2.84 13.18 29.65
CA SER A 686 -3.12 14.36 30.48
C SER A 686 -4.45 15.04 30.19
N THR A 687 -5.03 14.82 29.00
CA THR A 687 -6.35 15.31 28.62
C THR A 687 -7.40 14.20 28.62
N SER A 688 -7.11 13.09 29.31
CA SER A 688 -7.92 11.86 29.27
C SER A 688 -8.23 11.44 27.83
N TYR A 689 -7.23 11.59 26.95
CA TYR A 689 -7.31 11.24 25.53
C TYR A 689 -8.44 11.93 24.76
N THR A 690 -8.89 13.10 25.20
CA THR A 690 -9.97 13.86 24.55
C THR A 690 -9.46 15.21 24.07
N THR A 691 -9.94 15.66 22.91
CA THR A 691 -9.71 17.02 22.38
C THR A 691 -10.86 17.47 21.48
N GLN A 692 -10.96 18.78 21.24
CA GLN A 692 -12.00 19.37 20.40
C GLN A 692 -11.37 20.14 19.25
N ILE A 693 -11.84 19.86 18.03
CA ILE A 693 -11.51 20.61 16.81
C ILE A 693 -12.59 21.67 16.60
N THR A 694 -12.20 22.95 16.51
CA THR A 694 -13.12 24.08 16.29
C THR A 694 -12.47 25.15 15.40
N PRO A 695 -13.21 25.72 14.42
CA PRO A 695 -14.55 25.30 13.98
C PRO A 695 -14.49 23.99 13.17
N ALA A 696 -15.57 23.20 13.24
CA ALA A 696 -15.75 22.08 12.32
C ALA A 696 -16.39 22.54 11.00
N PRO A 697 -16.15 21.83 9.88
CA PRO A 697 -16.88 22.09 8.64
C PRO A 697 -18.38 21.84 8.81
N ALA A 698 -19.17 22.48 7.95
CA ALA A 698 -20.58 22.16 7.82
C ALA A 698 -20.74 20.74 7.22
N TRP A 699 -21.82 20.04 7.59
CA TRP A 699 -22.18 18.75 7.02
C TRP A 699 -23.17 18.96 5.88
N GLN A 700 -22.66 19.01 4.65
CA GLN A 700 -23.42 19.40 3.44
C GLN A 700 -23.74 18.24 2.51
#